data_AF-A0A293L5Q7-F1
#
_entry.id   AF-A0A293L5Q7-F1
#
_cell.length_a   1.000
_cell.length_b   1.000
_cell.length_c   1.000
_cell.angle_alpha   90.00
_cell.angle_beta   90.00
_cell.angle_gamma   90.00
#
_symmetry.space_group_name_H-M   'P 1'
#
loop_
_entity.id
_entity.type
_entity.pdbx_description
1 polymer ?
#
loop_
_entity_poly.entity_id
_entity_poly.type
_entity_poly.pdbx_seq_one_letter_code
_entity_poly.pdbx_strand_id
1 'polypeptide(L)'
;MWLDISSLNNLADVYALYSGGKKLKKESREIFVTGSLADVAENFQDLMTYCANDVLATHEVLGKLLPLYLERFPHPLSFAGMLEMLPLYLERFPHPLSFAGMLEMLTAYLPINQNWERYLRDAEAVYEDLQQELKQTLTRIANSACVLLNDEAYKKDPWLWDLDWSVQNMRVKKNSTKEDLEKQEDVNDKKKVDGTDPEEPDTEQRLMNEVKDILDTAKSLHKKQPFLPGYPSWYRDLCTKPDENDEDWEPGPTLISTQMRSVPKLLQLVWDGYPLHYDETHGWGYLVPATQKDGTVTVNPEVGVEDVGSKFPTEEFLKVCGYQAVNAVPTDGGADWERIKDIPEDGMGRLWKKILGDKSSQSAPPGDSDTGGNLPGCRFVRLPHKDGPHKRVGNPLSKDFLAKATEGVLRSNNNPEADHVLLLSKMMSYWKNARDRITSQMAVWFLKSELPRTIAVAEGEEYGAILPRLIPAGTVTRRAVEPTWLTASNAYKDRVGSELKSMVQAPHGYHFVGADVDSQELWIAAILADAYFAGLHGCTAFGWMTLQGSKAHGTDMHSRTASSVGISRDHAKVMNYARIYGAGQLFAQRLLMQFNHRLTSTEAAQKAKAMYAQTKGVRTSVAEVVDGHEVFLRGGRRLWKGGSESHMFNKLEDIALSEEPRTPVLNCRISRALEPAAVDTNFLNSRINWVVQSSAVDYLHLMLVSMRWLMDDYSIRGRFSVSIHDEVRFLVASDDRYRAALALQVTSGSLSPRTIGTGLRWHSR
;
A
#
# COMPACT_ATOMS: atom_id res chain seq x y z
N MET A 1 25.70 -2.96 -23.13
CA MET A 1 25.16 -2.83 -21.76
C MET A 1 23.63 -3.02 -21.82
N TRP A 2 22.95 -3.47 -20.77
CA TRP A 2 21.49 -3.73 -20.80
C TRP A 2 20.64 -2.51 -21.23
N LEU A 3 21.12 -1.29 -20.97
CA LEU A 3 20.52 -0.03 -21.43
C LEU A 3 20.45 0.09 -22.96
N ASP A 4 21.39 -0.52 -23.68
CA ASP A 4 21.45 -0.41 -25.15
C ASP A 4 20.44 -1.33 -25.85
N ILE A 5 19.85 -2.28 -25.10
CA ILE A 5 18.93 -3.31 -25.61
C ILE A 5 17.56 -3.27 -24.92
N SER A 6 17.27 -2.19 -24.20
CA SER A 6 16.00 -1.94 -23.52
C SER A 6 15.53 -0.50 -23.73
N SER A 7 14.23 -0.28 -23.57
CA SER A 7 13.60 1.04 -23.69
C SER A 7 12.53 1.22 -22.62
N LEU A 8 12.09 2.46 -22.41
CA LEU A 8 10.88 2.72 -21.64
C LEU A 8 9.65 2.17 -22.39
N ASN A 9 8.58 1.89 -21.64
CA ASN A 9 7.33 1.35 -22.17
C ASN A 9 6.45 2.42 -22.83
N ASN A 10 7.01 3.17 -23.78
CA ASN A 10 6.24 4.08 -24.64
C ASN A 10 6.61 3.85 -26.10
N LEU A 11 5.64 4.04 -26.99
CA LEU A 11 5.77 3.70 -28.41
C LEU A 11 6.96 4.40 -29.07
N ALA A 12 7.21 5.67 -28.75
CA ALA A 12 8.31 6.43 -29.35
C ALA A 12 9.69 5.81 -29.06
N ASP A 13 9.94 5.41 -27.81
CA ASP A 13 11.22 4.83 -27.42
C ASP A 13 11.38 3.39 -27.95
N VAL A 14 10.29 2.61 -27.98
CA VAL A 14 10.31 1.25 -28.56
C VAL A 14 10.53 1.32 -30.08
N TYR A 15 9.86 2.24 -30.77
CA TYR A 15 10.02 2.48 -32.20
C TYR A 15 11.44 2.91 -32.54
N ALA A 16 12.03 3.82 -31.76
CA ALA A 16 13.41 4.24 -31.93
C ALA A 16 14.39 3.06 -31.76
N LEU A 17 14.17 2.19 -30.77
CA LEU A 17 15.04 1.03 -30.50
C LEU A 17 15.02 -0.01 -31.63
N TYR A 18 13.84 -0.35 -32.16
CA TYR A 18 13.69 -1.46 -33.10
C TYR A 18 13.65 -1.07 -34.58
N SER A 19 13.16 0.13 -34.89
CA SER A 19 13.00 0.61 -36.27
C SER A 19 14.01 1.70 -36.65
N GLY A 20 14.73 2.29 -35.69
CA GLY A 20 15.73 3.33 -35.96
C GLY A 20 15.15 4.63 -36.54
N GLY A 21 13.83 4.82 -36.45
CA GLY A 21 13.11 5.92 -37.08
C GLY A 21 13.18 7.25 -36.31
N LYS A 22 12.71 8.33 -36.96
CA LYS A 22 12.56 9.66 -36.32
C LYS A 22 11.60 9.57 -35.13
N LYS A 23 11.88 10.33 -34.06
CA LYS A 23 11.00 10.42 -32.88
C LYS A 23 9.58 10.80 -33.30
N LEU A 24 8.60 9.99 -32.90
CA LEU A 24 7.18 10.29 -33.06
C LEU A 24 6.86 11.62 -32.35
N LYS A 25 6.12 12.51 -33.01
CA LYS A 25 5.72 13.81 -32.46
C LYS A 25 4.69 13.58 -31.35
N LYS A 26 4.90 14.17 -30.16
CA LYS A 26 4.03 13.97 -28.99
C LYS A 26 2.94 15.03 -28.83
N GLU A 27 3.09 16.18 -29.48
CA GLU A 27 2.30 17.39 -29.21
C GLU A 27 0.81 17.22 -29.56
N SER A 28 0.48 16.58 -30.69
CA SER A 28 -0.92 16.40 -31.13
C SER A 28 -1.75 15.49 -30.22
N ARG A 29 -1.11 14.64 -29.40
CA ARG A 29 -1.81 13.72 -28.49
C ARG A 29 -2.50 14.45 -27.33
N GLU A 30 -1.98 15.60 -26.92
CA GLU A 30 -2.45 16.32 -25.73
C GLU A 30 -3.92 16.74 -25.87
N ILE A 31 -4.37 17.04 -27.10
CA ILE A 31 -5.76 17.36 -27.42
C ILE A 31 -6.71 16.22 -27.04
N PHE A 32 -6.30 14.95 -27.16
CA PHE A 32 -7.13 13.82 -26.71
C PHE A 32 -7.18 13.65 -25.19
N VAL A 33 -6.25 14.26 -24.44
CA VAL A 33 -6.13 14.09 -22.99
C VAL A 33 -6.80 15.24 -22.26
N THR A 34 -6.60 16.47 -22.73
CA THR A 34 -7.05 17.69 -22.05
C THR A 34 -8.08 18.47 -22.86
N GLY A 35 -8.20 18.22 -24.16
CA GLY A 35 -9.13 18.92 -25.04
C GLY A 35 -10.57 18.41 -24.95
N SER A 36 -11.48 19.22 -25.47
CA SER A 36 -12.90 18.91 -25.62
C SER A 36 -13.18 18.16 -26.92
N LEU A 37 -14.38 17.58 -27.05
CA LEU A 37 -14.83 16.98 -28.31
C LEU A 37 -14.86 17.99 -29.48
N ALA A 38 -15.06 19.28 -29.19
CA ALA A 38 -15.01 20.33 -30.21
C ALA A 38 -13.58 20.53 -30.73
N ASP A 39 -12.59 20.57 -29.84
CA ASP A 39 -11.16 20.69 -30.22
C ASP A 39 -10.70 19.50 -31.08
N VAL A 40 -11.22 18.30 -30.80
CA VAL A 40 -10.98 17.09 -31.60
C VAL A 40 -11.63 17.19 -32.98
N ALA A 41 -12.85 17.73 -33.06
CA ALA A 41 -13.55 17.92 -34.33
C ALA A 41 -12.85 18.96 -35.22
N GLU A 42 -12.36 20.06 -34.63
CA GLU A 42 -11.63 21.10 -35.36
C GLU A 42 -10.29 20.60 -35.92
N ASN A 43 -9.57 19.78 -35.15
CA ASN A 43 -8.26 19.23 -35.55
C ASN A 43 -8.34 17.79 -36.10
N PHE A 44 -9.52 17.35 -36.54
CA PHE A 44 -9.79 15.94 -36.82
C PHE A 44 -8.79 15.30 -37.79
N GLN A 45 -8.51 15.96 -38.92
CA GLN A 45 -7.66 15.39 -39.96
C GLN A 45 -6.22 15.17 -39.48
N ASP A 46 -5.67 16.13 -38.72
CA ASP A 46 -4.32 16.05 -38.17
C ASP A 46 -4.25 14.98 -37.08
N LEU A 47 -5.26 14.92 -36.21
CA LEU A 47 -5.37 13.92 -35.15
C LEU A 47 -5.52 12.49 -35.70
N MET A 48 -6.35 12.29 -36.72
CA MET A 48 -6.50 10.96 -37.35
C MET A 48 -5.24 10.54 -38.09
N THR A 49 -4.54 11.49 -38.73
CA THR A 49 -3.24 11.23 -39.36
C THR A 49 -2.20 10.83 -38.30
N TYR A 50 -2.19 11.51 -37.16
CA TYR A 50 -1.37 11.14 -35.99
C TYR A 50 -1.69 9.71 -35.52
N CYS A 51 -2.96 9.37 -35.32
CA CYS A 51 -3.39 8.02 -34.93
C CYS A 51 -2.96 6.96 -35.93
N ALA A 52 -3.12 7.22 -37.24
CA ALA A 52 -2.73 6.30 -38.29
C ALA A 52 -1.20 6.05 -38.29
N ASN A 53 -0.40 7.10 -38.07
CA ASN A 53 1.06 6.97 -37.96
C ASN A 53 1.48 6.16 -36.72
N ASP A 54 0.81 6.33 -35.58
CA ASP A 54 1.06 5.51 -34.39
C ASP A 54 0.73 4.03 -34.63
N VAL A 55 -0.36 3.74 -35.38
CA VAL A 55 -0.72 2.36 -35.78
C VAL A 55 0.33 1.77 -36.71
N LEU A 56 0.80 2.53 -37.71
CA LEU A 56 1.87 2.10 -38.63
C LEU A 56 3.17 1.82 -37.88
N ALA A 57 3.59 2.72 -36.99
CA ALA A 57 4.77 2.54 -36.15
C ALA A 57 4.66 1.29 -35.26
N THR A 58 3.48 1.04 -34.68
CA THR A 58 3.21 -0.14 -33.88
C THR A 58 3.31 -1.43 -34.72
N HIS A 59 2.77 -1.42 -35.93
CA HIS A 59 2.86 -2.55 -36.86
C HIS A 59 4.32 -2.85 -37.27
N GLU A 60 5.11 -1.83 -37.59
CA GLU A 60 6.55 -1.98 -37.91
C GLU A 60 7.33 -2.58 -36.74
N VAL A 61 7.09 -2.07 -35.53
CA VAL A 61 7.69 -2.60 -34.29
C VAL A 61 7.29 -4.05 -34.07
N LEU A 62 6.01 -4.39 -34.22
CA LEU A 62 5.52 -5.76 -34.07
C LEU A 62 6.17 -6.69 -35.10
N GLY A 63 6.34 -6.24 -36.35
CA GLY A 63 7.02 -7.00 -37.41
C GLY A 63 8.48 -7.33 -37.06
N LYS A 64 9.16 -6.50 -36.27
CA LYS A 64 10.51 -6.78 -35.74
C LYS A 64 10.51 -7.60 -34.45
N LEU A 65 9.55 -7.35 -33.56
CA LEU A 65 9.47 -7.99 -32.25
C LEU A 65 8.93 -9.41 -32.29
N LEU A 66 7.96 -9.70 -33.16
CA LEU A 66 7.31 -11.01 -33.22
C LEU A 66 8.31 -12.14 -33.55
N PRO A 67 9.22 -12.01 -34.54
CA PRO A 67 10.25 -13.03 -34.77
C PRO A 67 11.17 -13.24 -33.55
N LEU A 68 11.59 -12.16 -32.89
CA LEU A 68 12.44 -12.22 -31.69
C LEU A 68 11.71 -12.86 -30.50
N TYR A 69 10.41 -12.59 -30.37
CA TYR A 69 9.54 -13.24 -29.41
C TYR A 69 9.47 -14.74 -29.70
N LEU A 70 9.18 -15.12 -30.95
CA LEU A 70 9.10 -16.54 -31.35
C LEU A 70 10.45 -17.26 -31.21
N GLU A 71 11.60 -16.61 -31.43
CA GLU A 71 12.91 -17.21 -31.16
C GLU A 71 13.12 -17.50 -29.66
N ARG A 72 12.62 -16.62 -28.79
CA ARG A 72 12.77 -16.74 -27.32
C ARG A 72 11.73 -17.62 -26.66
N PHE A 73 10.61 -17.81 -27.34
CA PHE A 73 9.52 -18.70 -26.99
C PHE A 73 9.26 -19.62 -28.18
N PRO A 74 10.19 -20.54 -28.53
CA PRO A 74 10.14 -21.28 -29.79
C PRO A 74 8.79 -21.91 -30.11
N HIS A 75 8.38 -21.69 -31.34
CA HIS A 75 7.20 -22.26 -31.97
C HIS A 75 7.65 -23.15 -33.14
N PRO A 76 7.11 -24.37 -33.34
CA PRO A 76 7.28 -25.10 -34.59
C PRO A 76 6.22 -24.64 -35.59
N LEU A 77 6.45 -23.55 -36.33
CA LEU A 77 5.73 -23.25 -37.58
C LEU A 77 6.60 -22.33 -38.46
N SER A 78 7.43 -22.96 -39.30
CA SER A 78 7.47 -22.56 -40.70
C SER A 78 7.14 -23.82 -41.51
N PHE A 79 5.96 -23.81 -42.11
CA PHE A 79 5.39 -24.92 -42.88
C PHE A 79 6.26 -25.33 -44.09
N ALA A 80 7.29 -24.55 -44.42
CA ALA A 80 8.23 -24.79 -45.51
C ALA A 80 9.41 -25.72 -45.15
N GLY A 81 9.69 -25.98 -43.87
CA GLY A 81 10.81 -26.84 -43.44
C GLY A 81 10.42 -28.26 -42.99
N MET A 82 9.12 -28.59 -42.98
CA MET A 82 8.59 -29.75 -42.24
C MET A 82 8.67 -31.09 -43.00
N LEU A 83 9.05 -31.11 -44.29
CA LEU A 83 9.03 -32.33 -45.10
C LEU A 83 10.34 -33.15 -45.13
N GLU A 84 11.48 -32.63 -44.68
CA GLU A 84 12.77 -33.34 -44.86
C GLU A 84 13.44 -33.92 -43.60
N MET A 85 13.00 -33.63 -42.36
CA MET A 85 13.81 -34.00 -41.16
C MET A 85 12.98 -34.51 -39.96
N LEU A 86 12.02 -35.40 -40.21
CA LEU A 86 11.04 -35.82 -39.20
C LEU A 86 11.55 -36.69 -38.03
N PRO A 87 12.68 -37.45 -38.08
CA PRO A 87 13.08 -38.27 -36.92
C PRO A 87 14.01 -37.59 -35.90
N LEU A 88 14.61 -36.43 -36.20
CA LEU A 88 15.56 -35.72 -35.33
C LEU A 88 15.01 -34.40 -34.75
N TYR A 89 13.83 -33.96 -35.20
CA TYR A 89 13.24 -32.66 -34.83
C TYR A 89 12.41 -32.70 -33.54
N LEU A 90 12.03 -33.87 -33.03
CA LEU A 90 11.24 -33.98 -31.78
C LEU A 90 12.06 -33.75 -30.50
N GLU A 91 13.39 -33.71 -30.56
CA GLU A 91 14.26 -33.56 -29.38
C GLU A 91 14.70 -32.12 -29.08
N ARG A 92 14.42 -31.12 -29.94
CA ARG A 92 15.14 -29.82 -29.88
C ARG A 92 14.34 -28.52 -29.88
N PHE A 93 13.00 -28.55 -29.85
CA PHE A 93 12.20 -27.32 -29.94
C PHE A 93 11.22 -27.13 -28.75
N PRO A 94 11.28 -25.99 -28.05
CA PRO A 94 10.28 -25.59 -27.04
C PRO A 94 8.83 -25.53 -27.56
N HIS A 95 7.87 -25.61 -26.63
CA HIS A 95 6.45 -25.91 -26.91
C HIS A 95 5.63 -24.64 -27.26
N PRO A 96 4.77 -24.63 -28.32
CA PRO A 96 3.95 -23.47 -28.75
C PRO A 96 2.91 -22.99 -27.73
N LEU A 97 2.89 -23.64 -26.57
CA LEU A 97 1.88 -23.54 -25.55
C LEU A 97 1.83 -22.16 -24.89
N SER A 98 2.99 -21.52 -24.70
CA SER A 98 3.01 -20.20 -24.06
C SER A 98 2.29 -19.15 -24.90
N PHE A 99 2.47 -19.18 -26.22
CA PHE A 99 1.76 -18.27 -27.11
C PHE A 99 0.27 -18.59 -27.17
N ALA A 100 -0.11 -19.87 -27.31
CA ALA A 100 -1.50 -20.29 -27.28
C ALA A 100 -2.20 -19.94 -25.96
N GLY A 101 -1.51 -20.11 -24.82
CA GLY A 101 -1.98 -19.72 -23.50
C GLY A 101 -2.24 -18.21 -23.41
N MET A 102 -1.32 -17.38 -23.93
CA MET A 102 -1.52 -15.92 -23.99
C MET A 102 -2.71 -15.54 -24.87
N LEU A 103 -2.91 -16.22 -26.01
CA LEU A 103 -4.09 -15.99 -26.85
C LEU A 103 -5.39 -16.33 -26.12
N GLU A 104 -5.44 -17.46 -25.41
CA GLU A 104 -6.61 -17.83 -24.61
C GLU A 104 -6.85 -16.80 -23.49
N MET A 105 -5.79 -16.30 -22.82
CA MET A 105 -5.91 -15.25 -21.81
C MET A 105 -6.50 -13.95 -22.35
N LEU A 106 -6.19 -13.57 -23.60
CA LEU A 106 -6.76 -12.39 -24.26
C LEU A 106 -8.27 -12.53 -24.53
N THR A 107 -8.82 -13.75 -24.46
CA THR A 107 -10.25 -13.99 -24.61
C THR A 107 -11.04 -13.77 -23.32
N ALA A 108 -10.40 -13.28 -22.25
CA ALA A 108 -11.01 -13.01 -20.95
C ALA A 108 -12.34 -12.25 -21.07
N TYR A 109 -13.30 -12.68 -20.26
CA TYR A 109 -14.69 -12.26 -20.35
C TYR A 109 -15.34 -12.32 -18.97
N LEU A 110 -15.90 -11.20 -18.51
CA LEU A 110 -16.52 -11.08 -17.19
C LEU A 110 -18.00 -10.76 -17.35
N PRO A 111 -18.91 -11.74 -17.20
CA PRO A 111 -20.35 -11.47 -17.27
C PRO A 111 -20.79 -10.67 -16.04
N ILE A 112 -21.67 -9.69 -16.29
CA ILE A 112 -22.30 -8.85 -15.28
C ILE A 112 -23.81 -8.78 -15.55
N ASN A 113 -24.56 -8.27 -14.58
CA ASN A 113 -25.96 -7.92 -14.73
C ASN A 113 -26.24 -6.57 -14.06
N GLN A 114 -27.51 -6.15 -13.98
CA GLN A 114 -27.93 -4.87 -13.39
C GLN A 114 -27.37 -4.59 -11.97
N ASN A 115 -26.90 -5.63 -11.25
CA ASN A 115 -26.23 -5.45 -9.96
C ASN A 115 -24.92 -4.66 -10.08
N TRP A 116 -24.28 -4.61 -11.24
CA TRP A 116 -23.07 -3.81 -11.46
C TRP A 116 -23.33 -2.33 -11.21
N GLU A 117 -24.33 -1.74 -11.87
CA GLU A 117 -24.66 -0.32 -11.69
C GLU A 117 -25.18 -0.04 -10.28
N ARG A 118 -25.99 -0.96 -9.74
CA ARG A 118 -26.43 -0.87 -8.35
C ARG A 118 -25.26 -0.85 -7.39
N TYR A 119 -24.29 -1.74 -7.55
CA TYR A 119 -23.09 -1.79 -6.71
C TYR A 119 -22.29 -0.50 -6.80
N LEU A 120 -22.11 0.07 -8.00
CA LEU A 120 -21.41 1.36 -8.14
C LEU A 120 -22.13 2.48 -7.38
N ARG A 121 -23.45 2.58 -7.53
CA ARG A 121 -24.26 3.59 -6.82
C ARG A 121 -24.25 3.37 -5.31
N ASP A 122 -24.54 2.15 -4.86
CA ASP A 122 -24.64 1.81 -3.44
C ASP A 122 -23.27 1.98 -2.75
N ALA A 123 -22.17 1.59 -3.41
CA ALA A 123 -20.83 1.76 -2.87
C ALA A 123 -20.38 3.23 -2.83
N GLU A 124 -20.70 4.04 -3.84
CA GLU A 124 -20.41 5.48 -3.82
C GLU A 124 -21.24 6.19 -2.75
N ALA A 125 -22.55 5.91 -2.67
CA ALA A 125 -23.43 6.52 -1.67
C ALA A 125 -22.95 6.22 -0.24
N VAL A 126 -22.65 4.95 0.07
CA VAL A 126 -22.11 4.58 1.40
C VAL A 126 -20.75 5.24 1.64
N TYR A 127 -19.90 5.37 0.62
CA TYR A 127 -18.63 6.06 0.76
C TYR A 127 -18.82 7.55 1.06
N GLU A 128 -19.74 8.24 0.36
CA GLU A 128 -20.07 9.64 0.58
C GLU A 128 -20.65 9.87 1.98
N ASP A 129 -21.57 9.01 2.43
CA ASP A 129 -22.15 9.05 3.79
C ASP A 129 -21.05 8.94 4.86
N LEU A 130 -20.17 7.94 4.74
CA LEU A 130 -19.06 7.75 5.69
C LEU A 130 -18.04 8.89 5.61
N GLN A 131 -17.83 9.48 4.43
CA GLN A 131 -16.94 10.62 4.26
C GLN A 131 -17.53 11.88 4.92
N GLN A 132 -18.84 12.08 4.79
CA GLN A 132 -19.55 13.17 5.44
C GLN A 132 -19.55 13.01 6.96
N GLU A 133 -19.84 11.80 7.46
CA GLU A 133 -19.80 11.47 8.89
C GLU A 133 -18.39 11.67 9.48
N LEU A 134 -17.35 11.23 8.76
CA LEU A 134 -15.96 11.46 9.13
C LEU A 134 -15.67 12.96 9.24
N LYS A 135 -16.10 13.75 8.26
CA LYS A 135 -15.89 15.20 8.22
C LYS A 135 -16.62 15.91 9.35
N GLN A 136 -17.86 15.53 9.64
CA GLN A 136 -18.65 16.07 10.75
C GLN A 136 -18.01 15.73 12.10
N THR A 137 -17.57 14.48 12.29
CA THR A 137 -16.89 14.06 13.53
C THR A 137 -15.58 14.84 13.73
N LEU A 138 -14.77 14.98 12.68
CA LEU A 138 -13.54 15.78 12.73
C LEU A 138 -13.84 17.26 13.03
N THR A 139 -14.89 17.81 12.43
CA THR A 139 -15.35 19.19 12.67
C THR A 139 -15.74 19.39 14.13
N ARG A 140 -16.50 18.46 14.71
CA ARG A 140 -16.86 18.50 16.13
C ARG A 140 -15.63 18.47 17.03
N ILE A 141 -14.69 17.56 16.78
CA ILE A 141 -13.44 17.47 17.55
C ILE A 141 -12.64 18.77 17.46
N ALA A 142 -12.52 19.35 16.27
CA ALA A 142 -11.81 20.62 16.08
C ALA A 142 -12.50 21.79 16.81
N ASN A 143 -13.84 21.88 16.74
CA ASN A 143 -14.61 22.88 17.46
C ASN A 143 -14.46 22.75 18.98
N SER A 144 -14.54 21.52 19.50
CA SER A 144 -14.33 21.24 20.93
C SER A 144 -12.92 21.60 21.38
N ALA A 145 -11.90 21.39 20.54
CA ALA A 145 -10.53 21.76 20.85
C ALA A 145 -10.36 23.29 20.99
N CYS A 146 -11.12 24.12 20.27
CA CYS A 146 -11.03 25.58 20.40
C CYS A 146 -11.37 26.09 21.81
N VAL A 147 -12.15 25.33 22.60
CA VAL A 147 -12.45 25.68 24.00
C VAL A 147 -11.18 25.77 24.84
N LEU A 148 -10.11 25.05 24.48
CA LEU A 148 -8.82 25.08 25.17
C LEU A 148 -8.09 26.43 25.05
N LEU A 149 -8.55 27.33 24.18
CA LEU A 149 -8.06 28.71 24.13
C LEU A 149 -8.40 29.47 25.42
N ASN A 150 -9.52 29.12 26.06
CA ASN A 150 -9.90 29.69 27.36
C ASN A 150 -8.88 29.27 28.42
N ASP A 151 -8.47 30.23 29.26
CA ASP A 151 -7.47 30.06 30.32
C ASP A 151 -6.12 29.49 29.85
N GLU A 152 -5.82 29.58 28.55
CA GLU A 152 -4.64 28.98 27.92
C GLU A 152 -4.46 27.48 28.23
N ALA A 153 -5.58 26.76 28.43
CA ALA A 153 -5.57 25.35 28.80
C ALA A 153 -4.81 24.45 27.81
N TYR A 154 -4.73 24.86 26.54
CA TYR A 154 -3.94 24.17 25.51
C TYR A 154 -2.46 24.00 25.89
N LYS A 155 -1.89 24.90 26.72
CA LYS A 155 -0.49 24.79 27.18
C LYS A 155 -0.25 23.56 28.06
N LYS A 156 -1.31 22.99 28.65
CA LYS A 156 -1.28 21.76 29.47
C LYS A 156 -1.57 20.50 28.65
N ASP A 157 -1.98 20.64 27.39
CA ASP A 157 -2.34 19.49 26.54
C ASP A 157 -1.08 18.93 25.83
N PRO A 158 -0.70 17.66 26.06
CA PRO A 158 0.52 17.08 25.47
C PRO A 158 0.54 16.97 23.93
N TRP A 159 -0.62 17.07 23.26
CA TRP A 159 -0.72 17.00 21.79
C TRP A 159 -0.84 18.37 21.13
N LEU A 160 -1.56 19.30 21.75
CA LEU A 160 -1.99 20.56 21.14
C LEU A 160 -1.15 21.79 21.56
N TRP A 161 -0.24 21.66 22.53
CA TRP A 161 0.57 22.76 23.06
C TRP A 161 1.40 23.50 22.00
N ASP A 162 1.85 22.81 20.96
CA ASP A 162 2.74 23.33 19.90
C ASP A 162 2.00 23.83 18.64
N LEU A 163 0.67 23.88 18.65
CA LEU A 163 -0.10 24.47 17.55
C LEU A 163 -0.06 26.00 17.62
N ASP A 164 -0.30 26.67 16.48
CA ASP A 164 -0.39 28.14 16.43
C ASP A 164 -1.75 28.64 16.98
N TRP A 165 -1.77 28.94 18.28
CA TRP A 165 -2.92 29.48 19.00
C TRP A 165 -3.08 31.00 18.88
N SER A 166 -2.34 31.68 18.00
CA SER A 166 -2.42 33.14 17.86
C SER A 166 -3.79 33.61 17.33
N VAL A 167 -4.32 34.66 17.95
CA VAL A 167 -5.62 35.26 17.62
C VAL A 167 -5.42 36.61 16.94
N GLN A 168 -6.22 36.91 15.91
CA GLN A 168 -6.20 38.23 15.26
C GLN A 168 -6.92 39.26 16.13
N ASN A 169 -6.22 40.35 16.47
CA ASN A 169 -6.81 41.47 17.19
C ASN A 169 -7.73 42.30 16.30
N MET A 170 -8.93 42.62 16.80
CA MET A 170 -9.85 43.52 16.10
C MET A 170 -9.34 44.97 16.18
N ARG A 171 -9.11 45.61 15.02
CA ARG A 171 -8.72 47.03 14.94
C ARG A 171 -9.93 47.88 14.56
N VAL A 172 -10.39 48.73 15.47
CA VAL A 172 -11.48 49.70 15.26
C VAL A 172 -11.00 50.79 14.28
N LYS A 173 -11.91 51.39 13.50
CA LYS A 173 -11.59 52.62 12.74
C LYS A 173 -11.12 53.68 13.76
N LYS A 174 -9.97 54.31 13.52
CA LYS A 174 -9.56 55.49 14.30
C LYS A 174 -10.68 56.53 14.16
N ASN A 175 -11.17 57.07 15.28
CA ASN A 175 -11.98 58.28 15.24
C ASN A 175 -11.17 59.32 14.45
N SER A 176 -11.79 59.91 13.43
CA SER A 176 -11.27 61.08 12.74
C SER A 176 -10.87 62.11 13.80
N THR A 177 -9.61 62.54 13.78
CA THR A 177 -9.08 63.55 14.71
C THR A 177 -9.89 64.83 14.54
N LYS A 178 -9.98 65.68 15.57
CA LYS A 178 -10.73 66.96 15.51
C LYS A 178 -10.38 67.81 14.26
N GLU A 179 -9.13 67.72 13.78
CA GLU A 179 -8.65 68.36 12.56
C GLU A 179 -9.27 67.85 11.25
N ASP A 180 -9.79 66.61 11.21
CA ASP A 180 -10.44 66.03 10.04
C ASP A 180 -11.93 66.44 9.95
N LEU A 181 -12.57 66.75 11.08
CA LEU A 181 -13.95 67.24 11.17
C LEU A 181 -14.04 68.71 10.76
N GLU A 182 -13.07 69.54 11.16
CA GLU A 182 -13.00 70.96 10.75
C GLU A 182 -12.78 71.12 9.24
N LYS A 183 -12.13 70.16 8.57
CA LYS A 183 -11.97 70.18 7.10
C LYS A 183 -13.23 69.75 6.34
N GLN A 184 -14.17 69.04 6.96
CA GLN A 184 -15.43 68.64 6.32
C GLN A 184 -16.53 69.70 6.46
N GLU A 185 -16.52 70.49 7.55
CA GLU A 185 -17.44 71.63 7.70
C GLU A 185 -17.12 72.75 6.68
N ASP A 186 -15.85 72.97 6.35
CA ASP A 186 -15.43 74.01 5.37
C ASP A 186 -15.82 73.70 3.90
N VAL A 187 -16.17 72.44 3.58
CA VAL A 187 -16.58 72.05 2.22
C VAL A 187 -18.11 72.12 2.04
N ASN A 188 -18.88 71.91 3.11
CA ASN A 188 -20.35 71.92 3.04
C ASN A 188 -20.97 73.32 3.13
N ASP A 189 -20.22 74.35 3.57
CA ASP A 189 -20.74 75.72 3.72
C ASP A 189 -20.75 76.55 2.42
N LYS A 190 -20.48 75.91 1.26
CA LYS A 190 -20.49 76.58 -0.08
C LYS A 190 -21.65 76.20 -1.00
N LYS A 191 -22.71 75.55 -0.52
CA LYS A 191 -23.95 75.35 -1.28
C LYS A 191 -25.19 75.65 -0.45
N LYS A 192 -25.48 76.94 -0.24
CA LYS A 192 -26.83 77.43 0.10
C LYS A 192 -27.14 78.73 -0.67
N VAL A 193 -27.82 78.56 -1.80
CA VAL A 193 -28.73 79.49 -2.49
C VAL A 193 -29.69 78.52 -3.21
N ASP A 194 -31.01 78.54 -3.14
CA ASP A 194 -32.01 79.59 -3.00
C ASP A 194 -33.28 79.01 -2.29
N GLY A 195 -34.18 79.86 -1.84
CA GLY A 195 -35.21 79.55 -0.84
C GLY A 195 -36.50 78.82 -1.27
N THR A 196 -37.25 78.34 -0.27
CA THR A 196 -38.72 78.31 -0.16
C THR A 196 -39.14 77.93 1.28
N ASP A 197 -40.36 78.31 1.66
CA ASP A 197 -41.02 78.32 2.99
C ASP A 197 -41.00 77.01 3.84
N PRO A 198 -41.27 77.08 5.16
CA PRO A 198 -41.14 75.97 6.11
C PRO A 198 -42.41 75.11 6.17
N GLU A 199 -42.41 73.97 5.49
CA GLU A 199 -43.31 72.86 5.83
C GLU A 199 -42.69 71.99 6.93
N GLU A 200 -43.55 71.43 7.78
CA GLU A 200 -43.23 70.60 8.95
C GLU A 200 -42.13 69.55 8.65
N PRO A 201 -41.25 69.23 9.62
CA PRO A 201 -40.15 68.30 9.37
C PRO A 201 -40.73 66.95 8.94
N ASP A 202 -40.38 66.58 7.72
CA ASP A 202 -40.73 65.33 7.07
C ASP A 202 -40.52 64.15 8.03
N THR A 203 -41.47 63.21 8.02
CA THR A 203 -41.46 62.02 8.88
C THR A 203 -40.12 61.27 8.75
N GLU A 204 -39.51 61.35 7.56
CA GLU A 204 -38.18 60.82 7.25
C GLU A 204 -37.05 61.49 8.07
N GLN A 205 -37.09 62.80 8.29
CA GLN A 205 -36.09 63.52 9.10
C GLN A 205 -36.24 63.25 10.60
N ARG A 206 -37.47 62.99 11.05
CA ARG A 206 -37.73 62.57 12.44
C ARG A 206 -37.16 61.17 12.69
N LEU A 207 -37.41 60.22 11.79
CA LEU A 207 -36.86 58.86 11.85
C LEU A 207 -35.34 58.86 11.70
N MET A 208 -34.78 59.66 10.79
CA MET A 208 -33.33 59.83 10.66
C MET A 208 -32.67 60.35 11.94
N ASN A 209 -33.35 61.25 12.66
CA ASN A 209 -32.85 61.76 13.95
C ASN A 209 -32.98 60.74 15.08
N GLU A 210 -34.03 59.91 15.09
CA GLU A 210 -34.21 58.83 16.09
C GLU A 210 -33.19 57.69 15.90
N VAL A 211 -32.83 57.37 14.65
CA VAL A 211 -31.85 56.33 14.31
C VAL A 211 -30.43 56.91 14.19
N LYS A 212 -30.26 58.23 14.36
CA LYS A 212 -28.98 58.93 14.21
C LYS A 212 -27.89 58.37 15.11
N ASP A 213 -28.23 58.11 16.37
CA ASP A 213 -27.28 57.53 17.34
C ASP A 213 -26.84 56.12 16.92
N ILE A 214 -27.74 55.34 16.29
CA ILE A 214 -27.45 54.02 15.72
C ILE A 214 -26.60 54.16 14.46
N LEU A 215 -26.92 55.09 13.55
CA LEU A 215 -26.13 55.36 12.36
C LEU A 215 -24.73 55.90 12.71
N ASP A 216 -24.59 56.65 13.80
CA ASP A 216 -23.30 57.11 14.31
C ASP A 216 -22.45 55.96 14.87
N THR A 217 -23.04 54.85 15.34
CA THR A 217 -22.27 53.63 15.66
C THR A 217 -21.60 53.02 14.42
N ALA A 218 -22.01 53.38 13.20
CA ALA A 218 -21.34 52.95 11.98
C ALA A 218 -19.92 53.54 11.84
N LYS A 219 -19.64 54.69 12.48
CA LYS A 219 -18.29 55.29 12.54
C LYS A 219 -17.34 54.47 13.42
N SER A 220 -17.91 53.75 14.39
CA SER A 220 -17.21 52.80 15.26
C SER A 220 -17.10 51.39 14.66
N LEU A 221 -17.67 51.13 13.48
CA LEU A 221 -17.51 49.84 12.80
C LEU A 221 -16.06 49.64 12.31
N HIS A 222 -15.58 48.40 12.41
CA HIS A 222 -14.23 47.99 12.02
C HIS A 222 -13.90 48.32 10.55
N LYS A 223 -12.65 48.71 10.26
CA LYS A 223 -12.22 49.11 8.89
C LYS A 223 -12.23 47.94 7.89
N LYS A 224 -11.94 46.74 8.38
CA LYS A 224 -12.01 45.47 7.66
C LYS A 224 -12.28 44.40 8.72
N GLN A 225 -13.34 43.62 8.60
CA GLN A 225 -13.57 42.54 9.57
C GLN A 225 -12.50 41.46 9.36
N PRO A 226 -11.66 41.16 10.37
CA PRO A 226 -10.75 40.02 10.28
C PRO A 226 -11.55 38.73 10.16
N PHE A 227 -11.00 37.74 9.46
CA PHE A 227 -11.66 36.46 9.25
C PHE A 227 -11.65 35.64 10.56
N LEU A 228 -12.84 35.27 11.06
CA LEU A 228 -13.03 34.53 12.32
C LEU A 228 -12.21 35.11 13.51
N PRO A 229 -12.51 36.36 13.95
CA PRO A 229 -11.85 36.95 15.11
C PRO A 229 -12.16 36.14 16.37
N GLY A 230 -11.17 35.95 17.23
CA GLY A 230 -11.30 35.11 18.44
C GLY A 230 -10.91 33.64 18.24
N TYR A 231 -10.77 33.16 17.00
CA TYR A 231 -10.34 31.80 16.73
C TYR A 231 -8.81 31.70 16.52
N PRO A 232 -8.19 30.59 16.95
CA PRO A 232 -6.75 30.37 16.80
C PRO A 232 -6.38 30.18 15.33
N SER A 233 -5.14 30.55 14.98
CA SER A 233 -4.60 30.50 13.63
C SER A 233 -4.76 29.12 12.96
N TRP A 234 -4.37 28.05 13.68
CA TRP A 234 -4.48 26.68 13.17
C TRP A 234 -5.91 26.28 12.79
N TYR A 235 -6.93 26.83 13.45
CA TYR A 235 -8.34 26.53 13.18
C TYR A 235 -8.85 27.33 11.99
N ARG A 236 -8.48 28.61 11.89
CA ARG A 236 -8.83 29.45 10.73
C ARG A 236 -8.28 28.88 9.43
N ASP A 237 -7.09 28.28 9.47
CA ASP A 237 -6.48 27.61 8.31
C ASP A 237 -7.30 26.41 7.81
N LEU A 238 -8.19 25.86 8.64
CA LEU A 238 -9.13 24.80 8.27
C LEU A 238 -10.46 25.33 7.72
N CYS A 239 -10.70 26.64 7.76
CA CYS A 239 -11.96 27.26 7.37
C CYS A 239 -11.86 27.91 5.98
N THR A 240 -12.93 27.85 5.19
CA THR A 240 -13.07 28.60 3.94
C THR A 240 -13.40 30.06 4.23
N LYS A 241 -12.87 31.01 3.45
CA LYS A 241 -13.26 32.41 3.56
C LYS A 241 -14.63 32.62 2.89
N PRO A 242 -15.47 33.54 3.38
CA PRO A 242 -16.72 33.88 2.71
C PRO A 242 -16.41 34.40 1.30
N ASP A 243 -17.05 33.82 0.30
CA ASP A 243 -17.09 34.33 -1.07
C ASP A 243 -18.34 35.19 -1.23
N GLU A 244 -18.25 36.30 -1.97
CA GLU A 244 -19.37 37.24 -2.16
C GLU A 244 -20.54 36.61 -2.94
N ASN A 245 -20.30 35.47 -3.60
CA ASN A 245 -21.29 34.75 -4.42
C ASN A 245 -21.82 33.45 -3.80
N ASP A 246 -21.38 33.07 -2.58
CA ASP A 246 -21.78 31.82 -1.93
C ASP A 246 -22.77 32.11 -0.79
N GLU A 247 -24.07 32.03 -1.09
CA GLU A 247 -25.15 32.29 -0.12
C GLU A 247 -25.22 31.24 1.00
N ASP A 248 -24.65 30.05 0.79
CA ASP A 248 -24.67 28.92 1.72
C ASP A 248 -23.38 28.80 2.56
N TRP A 249 -22.54 29.84 2.58
CA TRP A 249 -21.30 29.82 3.34
C TRP A 249 -21.55 29.81 4.86
N GLU A 250 -21.05 28.77 5.55
CA GLU A 250 -21.09 28.67 7.01
C GLU A 250 -19.67 28.69 7.63
N PRO A 251 -19.49 29.40 8.77
CA PRO A 251 -18.22 29.41 9.48
C PRO A 251 -17.94 28.06 10.14
N GLY A 252 -16.86 27.39 9.72
CA GLY A 252 -16.39 26.15 10.33
C GLY A 252 -15.20 25.53 9.59
N PRO A 253 -14.58 24.48 10.14
CA PRO A 253 -13.36 23.87 9.61
C PRO A 253 -13.67 22.97 8.40
N THR A 254 -14.27 23.53 7.34
CA THR A 254 -14.74 22.78 6.17
C THR A 254 -13.62 22.11 5.37
N LEU A 255 -12.37 22.53 5.53
CA LEU A 255 -11.19 21.97 4.86
C LEU A 255 -10.54 20.83 5.67
N ILE A 256 -11.06 20.49 6.85
CA ILE A 256 -10.47 19.45 7.70
C ILE A 256 -10.49 18.08 7.00
N SER A 257 -9.36 17.39 7.05
CA SER A 257 -9.21 16.06 6.48
C SER A 257 -8.14 15.26 7.21
N THR A 258 -8.17 13.93 7.09
CA THR A 258 -7.17 13.03 7.68
C THR A 258 -5.75 13.22 7.12
N GLN A 259 -5.56 14.07 6.10
CA GLN A 259 -4.25 14.44 5.57
C GLN A 259 -3.61 15.63 6.30
N MET A 260 -4.41 16.43 7.03
CA MET A 260 -3.93 17.60 7.74
C MET A 260 -3.06 17.19 8.94
N ARG A 261 -1.95 17.91 9.17
CA ARG A 261 -1.00 17.61 10.26
C ARG A 261 -1.58 17.84 11.65
N SER A 262 -2.56 18.73 11.78
CA SER A 262 -3.25 18.99 13.05
C SER A 262 -4.17 17.83 13.46
N VAL A 263 -4.68 17.04 12.52
CA VAL A 263 -5.71 16.02 12.79
C VAL A 263 -5.22 14.87 13.69
N PRO A 264 -4.04 14.25 13.48
CA PRO A 264 -3.56 13.23 14.41
C PRO A 264 -3.37 13.74 15.85
N LYS A 265 -3.07 15.04 16.04
CA LYS A 265 -2.99 15.69 17.36
C LYS A 265 -4.38 15.93 17.96
N LEU A 266 -5.33 16.44 17.17
CA LEU A 266 -6.72 16.63 17.58
C LEU A 266 -7.40 15.32 18.01
N LEU A 267 -7.03 14.21 17.36
CA LEU A 267 -7.49 12.87 17.71
C LEU A 267 -6.79 12.27 18.94
N GLN A 268 -5.81 12.98 19.53
CA GLN A 268 -5.00 12.53 20.67
C GLN A 268 -4.46 11.12 20.49
N LEU A 269 -3.90 10.84 19.31
CA LEU A 269 -3.43 9.51 18.97
C LEU A 269 -2.20 9.12 19.80
N VAL A 270 -2.17 7.86 20.20
CA VAL A 270 -1.07 7.21 20.92
C VAL A 270 -0.52 6.02 20.13
N TRP A 271 0.79 5.81 20.27
CA TRP A 271 1.51 4.65 19.80
C TRP A 271 2.03 3.84 21.00
N ASP A 272 1.52 2.62 21.20
CA ASP A 272 1.76 1.81 22.41
C ASP A 272 1.50 2.55 23.74
N GLY A 273 0.52 3.45 23.74
CA GLY A 273 0.20 4.28 24.92
C GLY A 273 1.03 5.54 25.07
N TYR A 274 1.94 5.83 24.14
CA TYR A 274 2.73 7.06 24.12
C TYR A 274 2.17 8.10 23.13
N PRO A 275 2.04 9.38 23.51
CA PRO A 275 1.54 10.44 22.62
C PRO A 275 2.31 10.57 21.31
N LEU A 276 1.58 10.67 20.19
CA LEU A 276 2.17 11.04 18.90
C LEU A 276 2.57 12.51 18.86
N HIS A 277 3.72 12.78 18.26
CA HIS A 277 4.25 14.11 18.04
C HIS A 277 4.87 14.23 16.65
N TYR A 278 4.79 15.42 16.06
CA TYR A 278 5.36 15.72 14.75
C TYR A 278 6.58 16.61 14.93
N ASP A 279 7.74 16.11 14.52
CA ASP A 279 8.98 16.86 14.47
C ASP A 279 9.26 17.33 13.03
N GLU A 280 9.65 18.60 12.84
CA GLU A 280 9.85 19.16 11.50
C GLU A 280 10.96 18.47 10.70
N THR A 281 11.99 17.99 11.41
CA THR A 281 13.16 17.33 10.82
C THR A 281 12.91 15.84 10.61
N HIS A 282 12.38 15.15 11.61
CA HIS A 282 12.25 13.69 11.67
C HIS A 282 10.86 13.16 11.26
N GLY A 283 9.84 14.02 11.12
CA GLY A 283 8.46 13.66 10.79
C GLY A 283 7.68 13.14 12.00
N TRP A 284 6.70 12.26 11.76
CA TRP A 284 5.90 11.69 12.85
C TRP A 284 6.65 10.66 13.69
N GLY A 285 6.52 10.80 15.00
CA GLY A 285 7.03 9.88 16.01
C GLY A 285 6.14 9.88 17.26
N TYR A 286 6.62 9.27 18.32
CA TYR A 286 5.97 9.24 19.62
C TYR A 286 6.95 9.65 20.72
N LEU A 287 6.41 10.25 21.78
CA LEU A 287 7.17 10.76 22.91
C LEU A 287 7.20 9.74 24.04
N VAL A 288 8.39 9.32 24.45
CA VAL A 288 8.58 8.42 25.60
C VAL A 288 9.29 9.16 26.74
N PRO A 289 9.00 8.87 28.01
CA PRO A 289 9.72 9.45 29.14
C PRO A 289 11.23 9.14 29.08
N ALA A 290 12.06 10.12 29.46
CA ALA A 290 13.49 9.94 29.61
C ALA A 290 13.81 9.30 30.99
N THR A 291 13.80 7.97 31.04
CA THR A 291 14.05 7.19 32.27
C THR A 291 15.55 7.02 32.55
N GLN A 292 15.98 7.25 33.79
CA GLN A 292 17.33 6.88 34.29
C GLN A 292 17.42 5.38 34.60
N LYS A 293 18.64 4.87 34.85
CA LYS A 293 18.92 3.45 35.16
C LYS A 293 18.16 2.90 36.38
N ASP A 294 17.70 3.79 37.26
CA ASP A 294 16.99 3.43 38.50
C ASP A 294 15.46 3.50 38.36
N GLY A 295 14.93 3.74 37.15
CA GLY A 295 13.49 3.82 36.89
C GLY A 295 12.86 5.20 37.17
N THR A 296 13.65 6.16 37.66
CA THR A 296 13.24 7.55 37.90
C THR A 296 13.26 8.37 36.61
N VAL A 297 12.28 9.27 36.44
CA VAL A 297 12.21 10.19 35.30
C VAL A 297 12.93 11.49 35.68
N THR A 298 13.84 11.96 34.83
CA THR A 298 14.53 13.25 35.06
C THR A 298 13.68 14.37 34.51
N VAL A 299 13.10 15.20 35.37
CA VAL A 299 12.55 16.51 34.97
C VAL A 299 13.66 17.53 35.26
N ASN A 300 14.47 17.87 34.26
CA ASN A 300 15.43 18.97 34.41
C ASN A 300 14.77 20.26 33.91
N PRO A 301 14.43 21.22 34.80
CA PRO A 301 13.78 22.47 34.39
C PRO A 301 14.71 23.46 33.68
N GLU A 302 16.02 23.19 33.64
CA GLU A 302 17.06 24.20 33.35
C GLU A 302 18.02 23.84 32.20
N VAL A 303 17.55 23.20 31.13
CA VAL A 303 18.33 23.17 29.87
C VAL A 303 17.68 24.13 28.88
N GLY A 304 18.29 25.31 28.77
CA GLY A 304 17.79 26.44 28.02
C GLY A 304 17.66 26.21 26.52
N VAL A 305 16.56 26.72 25.98
CA VAL A 305 16.56 27.45 24.71
C VAL A 305 15.93 28.80 25.04
N GLU A 306 16.69 29.87 24.89
CA GLU A 306 16.17 31.23 24.91
C GLU A 306 15.20 31.39 23.73
N ASP A 307 13.99 31.86 24.03
CA ASP A 307 13.08 32.56 23.12
C ASP A 307 12.33 31.77 22.01
N VAL A 308 11.41 30.86 22.37
CA VAL A 308 10.21 30.51 21.57
C VAL A 308 9.09 29.99 22.50
N GLY A 309 7.81 30.22 22.18
CA GLY A 309 6.61 30.03 23.02
C GLY A 309 6.36 28.67 23.70
N SER A 310 5.43 28.71 24.67
CA SER A 310 4.90 27.67 25.57
C SER A 310 5.81 26.46 25.89
N LYS A 311 6.25 26.38 27.15
CA LYS A 311 6.97 25.22 27.71
C LYS A 311 6.15 23.93 27.55
N PHE A 312 6.79 22.84 27.14
CA PHE A 312 6.19 21.51 27.01
C PHE A 312 5.56 21.03 28.33
N PRO A 313 4.32 20.50 28.34
CA PRO A 313 3.63 20.06 29.56
C PRO A 313 4.11 18.69 30.04
N THR A 314 5.28 18.65 30.69
CA THR A 314 5.91 17.41 31.16
C THR A 314 5.06 16.65 32.20
N GLU A 315 4.37 17.35 33.11
CA GLU A 315 3.56 16.70 34.15
C GLU A 315 2.35 15.95 33.58
N GLU A 316 1.58 16.61 32.72
CA GLU A 316 0.43 16.03 32.05
C GLU A 316 0.84 14.91 31.08
N PHE A 317 1.96 15.07 30.38
CA PHE A 317 2.56 14.01 29.56
C PHE A 317 2.85 12.74 30.38
N LEU A 318 3.44 12.88 31.57
CA LEU A 318 3.75 11.74 32.43
C LEU A 318 2.48 11.05 32.94
N LYS A 319 1.42 11.81 33.25
CA LYS A 319 0.11 11.25 33.62
C LYS A 319 -0.48 10.42 32.49
N VAL A 320 -0.43 10.91 31.25
CA VAL A 320 -0.89 10.16 30.06
C VAL A 320 -0.11 8.85 29.89
N CYS A 321 1.20 8.87 30.15
CA CYS A 321 2.05 7.68 30.08
C CYS A 321 1.84 6.70 31.27
N GLY A 322 0.93 6.99 32.20
CA GLY A 322 0.62 6.12 33.34
C GLY A 322 1.56 6.24 34.54
N TYR A 323 2.38 7.29 34.61
CA TYR A 323 3.25 7.55 35.76
C TYR A 323 2.47 8.31 36.85
N GLN A 324 2.50 7.80 38.08
CA GLN A 324 1.98 8.51 39.25
C GLN A 324 2.99 9.56 39.72
N ALA A 325 2.50 10.72 40.17
CA ALA A 325 3.34 11.77 40.73
C ALA A 325 4.10 11.23 41.95
N VAL A 326 5.43 11.17 41.88
CA VAL A 326 6.27 10.98 43.05
C VAL A 326 6.40 12.35 43.70
N ASN A 327 5.79 12.54 44.88
CA ASN A 327 6.00 13.76 45.66
C ASN A 327 7.51 13.93 45.88
N ALA A 328 8.06 15.03 45.38
CA ALA A 328 9.44 15.40 45.67
C ALA A 328 9.56 15.58 47.18
N VAL A 329 10.23 14.64 47.86
CA VAL A 329 10.69 14.86 49.22
C VAL A 329 11.78 15.93 49.12
N PRO A 330 11.67 17.06 49.83
CA PRO A 330 12.76 18.03 49.87
C PRO A 330 13.97 17.31 50.46
N THR A 331 15.04 17.20 49.70
CA THR A 331 16.35 16.84 50.25
C THR A 331 16.87 18.04 51.03
N ASP A 332 16.41 18.16 52.26
CA ASP A 332 17.18 18.86 53.29
C ASP A 332 18.43 18.01 53.55
N GLY A 333 19.58 18.58 53.22
CA GLY A 333 20.88 17.98 53.52
C GLY A 333 21.04 17.85 55.03
N GLY A 334 20.99 16.62 55.54
CA GLY A 334 21.32 16.37 56.94
C GLY A 334 20.95 14.96 57.42
N ALA A 335 22.00 14.18 57.72
CA ALA A 335 22.01 13.04 58.63
C ALA A 335 21.29 11.74 58.21
N ASP A 336 22.07 10.77 57.72
CA ASP A 336 21.67 9.34 57.67
C ASP A 336 22.81 8.41 58.11
N TRP A 337 23.62 8.85 59.09
CA TRP A 337 24.63 7.99 59.77
C TRP A 337 24.10 7.33 61.06
N GLU A 338 22.86 7.60 61.46
CA GLU A 338 22.30 7.10 62.73
C GLU A 338 21.36 5.90 62.57
N ARG A 339 21.02 5.47 61.35
CA ARG A 339 20.12 4.33 61.12
C ARG A 339 20.81 2.97 60.98
N ILE A 340 22.13 2.88 61.17
CA ILE A 340 22.91 1.64 61.06
C ILE A 340 23.37 1.16 62.45
N LYS A 341 22.46 1.06 63.42
CA LYS A 341 22.79 0.46 64.73
C LYS A 341 21.91 -0.72 65.16
N ASP A 342 20.79 -1.01 64.50
CA ASP A 342 19.90 -2.10 64.93
C ASP A 342 19.48 -3.03 63.77
N ILE A 343 20.43 -3.78 63.20
CA ILE A 343 20.10 -4.93 62.33
C ILE A 343 20.79 -6.20 62.88
N PRO A 344 20.02 -7.22 63.30
CA PRO A 344 20.55 -8.49 63.80
C PRO A 344 21.41 -9.27 62.78
N GLU A 345 22.37 -10.04 63.29
CA GLU A 345 23.48 -10.69 62.57
C GLU A 345 23.13 -11.79 61.54
N ASP A 346 21.86 -12.11 61.28
CA ASP A 346 21.48 -13.20 60.36
C ASP A 346 21.24 -12.77 58.89
N GLY A 347 21.75 -11.60 58.51
CA GLY A 347 21.61 -11.04 57.16
C GLY A 347 22.93 -10.71 56.44
N MET A 348 24.08 -10.77 57.10
CA MET A 348 25.35 -10.23 56.58
C MET A 348 25.85 -10.94 55.32
N GLY A 349 25.52 -12.21 55.11
CA GLY A 349 25.95 -12.96 53.92
C GLY A 349 25.33 -12.49 52.58
N ARG A 350 24.15 -11.84 52.61
CA ARG A 350 23.48 -11.37 51.38
C ARG A 350 23.90 -9.96 50.97
N LEU A 351 24.36 -9.14 51.92
CA LEU A 351 24.76 -7.75 51.67
C LEU A 351 26.13 -7.66 50.99
N TRP A 352 27.09 -8.50 51.38
CA TRP A 352 28.43 -8.51 50.77
C TRP A 352 28.45 -9.05 49.33
N LYS A 353 27.50 -9.91 48.94
CA LYS A 353 27.33 -10.38 47.56
C LYS A 353 26.75 -9.30 46.61
N LYS A 354 26.12 -8.27 47.15
CA LYS A 354 25.57 -7.13 46.39
C LYS A 354 26.54 -5.94 46.33
N ILE A 355 27.47 -5.85 47.29
CA ILE A 355 28.50 -4.80 47.39
C ILE A 355 29.78 -5.16 46.61
N LEU A 356 30.19 -6.44 46.59
CA LEU A 356 31.36 -6.90 45.83
C LEU A 356 30.91 -7.47 44.47
N GLY A 357 30.67 -6.55 43.54
CA GLY A 357 30.14 -6.84 42.21
C GLY A 357 30.93 -7.88 41.41
N ASP A 358 30.19 -8.84 40.84
CA ASP A 358 30.72 -9.71 39.80
C ASP A 358 30.47 -9.06 38.42
N LYS A 359 31.58 -8.82 37.72
CA LYS A 359 31.61 -8.14 36.42
C LYS A 359 31.14 -9.12 35.35
N SER A 360 29.87 -9.04 34.96
CA SER A 360 29.48 -9.40 33.59
C SER A 360 28.74 -8.23 32.94
N SER A 361 29.50 -7.53 32.11
CA SER A 361 29.08 -6.48 31.22
C SER A 361 27.97 -6.97 30.28
N GLN A 362 26.73 -6.58 30.54
CA GLN A 362 25.77 -6.34 29.47
C GLN A 362 25.71 -4.82 29.25
N SER A 363 26.55 -4.39 28.33
CA SER A 363 26.49 -3.10 27.66
C SER A 363 25.06 -2.84 27.21
N ALA A 364 24.52 -1.67 27.59
CA ALA A 364 23.39 -1.06 26.90
C ALA A 364 23.62 -1.16 25.39
N PRO A 365 22.61 -1.50 24.57
CA PRO A 365 22.83 -1.63 23.14
C PRO A 365 23.27 -0.26 22.59
N PRO A 366 24.48 -0.16 22.01
CA PRO A 366 24.86 0.99 21.21
C PRO A 366 24.28 0.76 19.81
N GLY A 367 23.32 1.59 19.40
CA GLY A 367 22.82 1.60 18.01
C GLY A 367 21.36 1.97 17.86
N ASP A 368 21.06 3.27 17.97
CA ASP A 368 20.38 4.02 16.90
C ASP A 368 20.43 5.50 17.31
N SER A 369 21.54 6.14 16.93
CA SER A 369 21.73 7.59 17.00
C SER A 369 20.86 8.26 15.93
N ASP A 370 19.59 8.48 16.25
CA ASP A 370 18.70 9.36 15.48
C ASP A 370 17.57 9.90 16.39
N THR A 371 17.97 10.30 17.60
CA THR A 371 17.10 11.03 18.53
C THR A 371 16.96 12.47 18.05
N GLY A 372 15.77 12.82 17.57
CA GLY A 372 15.37 14.21 17.31
C GLY A 372 15.32 15.05 18.59
N GLY A 373 15.07 16.35 18.44
CA GLY A 373 15.17 17.35 19.51
C GLY A 373 14.58 16.87 20.84
N ASN A 374 15.42 16.80 21.87
CA ASN A 374 14.98 16.35 23.19
C ASN A 374 14.09 17.43 23.82
N LEU A 375 12.78 17.17 23.89
CA LEU A 375 11.87 17.93 24.74
C LEU A 375 12.19 17.66 26.22
N PRO A 376 11.91 18.60 27.14
CA PRO A 376 12.24 18.44 28.57
C PRO A 376 11.64 17.14 29.16
N GLY A 377 12.49 16.25 29.65
CA GLY A 377 12.09 14.98 30.26
C GLY A 377 11.58 13.91 29.29
N CYS A 378 11.69 14.13 27.98
CA CYS A 378 11.15 13.23 26.95
C CYS A 378 12.21 12.85 25.91
N ARG A 379 12.04 11.67 25.31
CA ARG A 379 12.80 11.19 24.17
C ARG A 379 11.84 10.97 23.01
N PHE A 380 12.18 11.52 21.84
CA PHE A 380 11.41 11.31 20.62
C PHE A 380 11.84 10.01 19.92
N VAL A 381 10.87 9.20 19.49
CA VAL A 381 11.09 7.98 18.73
C VAL A 381 10.30 8.02 17.43
N ARG A 382 10.97 7.90 16.29
CA ARG A 382 10.32 7.93 14.96
C ARG A 382 9.40 6.74 14.75
N LEU A 383 8.28 6.98 14.06
CA LEU A 383 7.43 5.89 13.58
C LEU A 383 8.17 5.05 12.51
N PRO A 384 7.99 3.72 12.51
CA PRO A 384 8.63 2.86 11.53
C PRO A 384 8.05 3.09 10.14
N HIS A 385 8.91 3.36 9.16
CA HIS A 385 8.51 3.55 7.76
C HIS A 385 8.70 2.27 6.93
N LYS A 386 7.76 1.99 6.01
CA LYS A 386 7.78 0.77 5.19
C LYS A 386 9.03 0.64 4.31
N ASP A 387 9.48 1.76 3.75
CA ASP A 387 10.63 1.83 2.83
C ASP A 387 11.99 1.91 3.56
N GLY A 388 11.99 1.84 4.89
CA GLY A 388 13.20 1.76 5.72
C GLY A 388 13.43 2.96 6.64
N PRO A 389 14.44 2.89 7.52
CA PRO A 389 14.62 3.81 8.65
C PRO A 389 15.01 5.24 8.26
N HIS A 390 15.54 5.45 7.05
CA HIS A 390 15.94 6.78 6.56
C HIS A 390 14.77 7.61 6.00
N LYS A 391 13.58 7.02 5.88
CA LYS A 391 12.38 7.70 5.42
C LYS A 391 11.53 8.10 6.61
N ARG A 392 11.02 9.33 6.59
CA ARG A 392 10.13 9.86 7.62
C ARG A 392 8.67 9.57 7.29
N VAL A 393 7.87 9.32 8.32
CA VAL A 393 6.41 9.17 8.19
C VAL A 393 5.77 10.55 8.06
N GLY A 394 5.04 10.76 6.96
CA GLY A 394 4.34 12.02 6.70
C GLY A 394 2.92 12.08 7.26
N ASN A 395 2.21 10.95 7.29
CA ASN A 395 0.85 10.85 7.81
C ASN A 395 0.64 9.51 8.56
N PRO A 396 0.38 9.54 9.89
CA PRO A 396 0.14 8.34 10.70
C PRO A 396 -1.25 7.74 10.47
N LEU A 397 -2.15 8.43 9.76
CA LEU A 397 -3.47 7.94 9.33
C LEU A 397 -3.45 7.39 7.89
N SER A 398 -2.28 7.24 7.29
CA SER A 398 -2.14 6.65 5.96
C SER A 398 -2.47 5.15 5.97
N LYS A 399 -2.73 4.60 4.77
CA LYS A 399 -3.08 3.19 4.57
C LYS A 399 -2.13 2.22 5.27
N ASP A 400 -0.84 2.55 5.32
CA ASP A 400 0.21 1.70 5.88
C ASP A 400 0.07 1.49 7.40
N PHE A 401 -0.61 2.40 8.10
CA PHE A 401 -0.79 2.35 9.57
C PHE A 401 -2.19 1.88 10.00
N LEU A 402 -3.15 1.70 9.08
CA LEU A 402 -4.49 1.22 9.40
C LEU A 402 -4.49 -0.18 10.06
N ALA A 403 -3.54 -1.03 9.68
CA ALA A 403 -3.35 -2.33 10.33
C ALA A 403 -2.91 -2.16 11.80
N LYS A 404 -2.02 -1.20 12.07
CA LYS A 404 -1.57 -0.86 13.44
C LYS A 404 -2.69 -0.32 14.31
N ALA A 405 -3.67 0.33 13.69
CA ALA A 405 -4.89 0.72 14.39
C ALA A 405 -5.74 -0.48 14.82
N THR A 406 -5.87 -1.49 13.95
CA THR A 406 -6.62 -2.72 14.28
C THR A 406 -5.89 -3.59 15.31
N GLU A 407 -4.56 -3.61 15.30
CA GLU A 407 -3.72 -4.31 16.28
C GLU A 407 -3.74 -3.65 17.67
N GLY A 408 -4.29 -2.45 17.80
CA GLY A 408 -4.32 -1.67 19.05
C GLY A 408 -2.99 -0.97 19.37
N VAL A 409 -2.03 -0.98 18.45
CA VAL A 409 -0.75 -0.26 18.57
C VAL A 409 -0.96 1.23 18.39
N LEU A 410 -1.74 1.62 17.37
CA LEU A 410 -2.15 3.00 17.10
C LEU A 410 -3.61 3.18 17.54
N ARG A 411 -3.89 3.99 18.55
CA ARG A 411 -5.27 4.21 19.01
C ARG A 411 -5.45 5.63 19.52
N SER A 412 -6.69 6.05 19.78
CA SER A 412 -6.91 7.28 20.51
C SER A 412 -6.60 7.11 22.00
N ASN A 413 -6.32 8.21 22.70
CA ASN A 413 -6.22 8.23 24.15
C ASN A 413 -7.62 8.23 24.81
N ASN A 414 -8.30 7.08 24.79
CA ASN A 414 -9.66 6.90 25.36
C ASN A 414 -10.71 7.88 24.80
N ASN A 415 -10.62 8.25 23.52
CA ASN A 415 -11.60 9.13 22.88
C ASN A 415 -12.45 8.31 21.87
N PRO A 416 -13.72 7.99 22.22
CA PRO A 416 -14.59 7.20 21.35
C PRO A 416 -14.81 7.83 19.97
N GLU A 417 -14.83 9.17 19.88
CA GLU A 417 -14.99 9.87 18.60
C GLU A 417 -13.77 9.69 17.70
N ALA A 418 -12.58 9.69 18.28
CA ALA A 418 -11.35 9.49 17.55
C ALA A 418 -11.17 8.02 17.09
N ASP A 419 -11.59 7.06 17.91
CA ASP A 419 -11.64 5.64 17.51
C ASP A 419 -12.64 5.42 16.37
N HIS A 420 -13.78 6.12 16.41
CA HIS A 420 -14.76 6.11 15.32
C HIS A 420 -14.17 6.67 14.01
N VAL A 421 -13.42 7.77 14.08
CA VAL A 421 -12.68 8.34 12.92
C VAL A 421 -11.70 7.33 12.32
N LEU A 422 -10.96 6.59 13.15
CA LEU A 422 -10.04 5.53 12.69
C LEU A 422 -10.78 4.40 11.97
N LEU A 423 -11.95 3.99 12.49
CA LEU A 423 -12.80 2.97 11.89
C LEU A 423 -13.36 3.43 10.54
N LEU A 424 -13.93 4.63 10.46
CA LEU A 424 -14.46 5.22 9.22
C LEU A 424 -13.37 5.32 8.15
N SER A 425 -12.18 5.82 8.51
CA SER A 425 -11.03 5.90 7.60
C SER A 425 -10.63 4.51 7.05
N LYS A 426 -10.66 3.48 7.90
CA LYS A 426 -10.41 2.10 7.49
C LYS A 426 -11.45 1.59 6.50
N MET A 427 -12.73 1.82 6.77
CA MET A 427 -13.85 1.40 5.92
C MET A 427 -13.80 2.02 4.52
N MET A 428 -13.43 3.29 4.43
CA MET A 428 -13.31 4.03 3.17
C MET A 428 -12.02 3.73 2.40
N SER A 429 -10.98 3.22 3.06
CA SER A 429 -9.64 3.10 2.48
C SER A 429 -9.56 2.27 1.21
N TYR A 430 -10.39 1.22 1.08
CA TYR A 430 -10.41 0.39 -0.12
C TYR A 430 -11.04 1.16 -1.30
N TRP A 431 -12.28 1.63 -1.12
CA TRP A 431 -13.04 2.32 -2.15
C TRP A 431 -12.31 3.57 -2.64
N LYS A 432 -11.80 4.40 -1.74
CA LYS A 432 -11.00 5.60 -2.08
C LYS A 432 -9.85 5.31 -3.06
N ASN A 433 -9.21 4.15 -2.93
CA ASN A 433 -8.10 3.76 -3.79
C ASN A 433 -8.53 2.99 -5.05
N ALA A 434 -9.75 2.44 -5.06
CA ALA A 434 -10.24 1.52 -6.08
C ALA A 434 -11.32 2.13 -6.98
N ARG A 435 -12.02 3.16 -6.52
CA ARG A 435 -13.18 3.77 -7.16
C ARG A 435 -12.91 4.07 -8.63
N ASP A 436 -11.94 4.92 -8.92
CA ASP A 436 -11.71 5.40 -10.29
C ASP A 436 -11.35 4.27 -11.27
N ARG A 437 -10.67 3.22 -10.80
CA ARG A 437 -10.33 2.05 -11.63
C ARG A 437 -11.49 1.06 -11.79
N ILE A 438 -12.45 1.05 -10.86
CA ILE A 438 -13.66 0.23 -10.91
C ILE A 438 -14.74 0.92 -11.77
N THR A 439 -14.95 2.23 -11.59
CA THR A 439 -15.96 3.00 -12.34
C THR A 439 -15.58 3.19 -13.80
N SER A 440 -14.28 3.22 -14.13
CA SER A 440 -13.79 3.31 -15.51
C SER A 440 -13.77 1.99 -16.29
N GLN A 441 -14.31 0.90 -15.72
CA GLN A 441 -14.41 -0.37 -16.44
C GLN A 441 -15.35 -0.24 -17.63
N MET A 442 -14.96 -0.85 -18.76
CA MET A 442 -15.76 -0.85 -19.97
C MET A 442 -16.85 -1.94 -19.87
N ALA A 443 -18.00 -1.56 -19.33
CA ALA A 443 -19.21 -2.38 -19.30
C ALA A 443 -19.99 -2.22 -20.61
N VAL A 444 -20.36 -3.34 -21.23
CA VAL A 444 -21.20 -3.39 -22.43
C VAL A 444 -22.46 -4.17 -22.10
N TRP A 445 -23.62 -3.59 -22.39
CA TRP A 445 -24.93 -4.18 -22.15
C TRP A 445 -25.48 -4.82 -23.42
N PHE A 446 -26.07 -6.00 -23.29
CA PHE A 446 -26.64 -6.74 -24.42
C PHE A 446 -28.13 -6.45 -24.57
N LEU A 447 -28.57 -6.27 -25.81
CA LEU A 447 -30.00 -6.28 -26.13
C LEU A 447 -30.55 -7.71 -26.01
N LYS A 448 -31.84 -7.83 -25.66
CA LYS A 448 -32.51 -9.13 -25.56
C LYS A 448 -32.41 -9.98 -26.83
N SER A 449 -32.32 -9.35 -28.00
CA SER A 449 -32.15 -10.02 -29.31
C SER A 449 -30.74 -10.59 -29.53
N GLU A 450 -29.73 -10.07 -28.83
CA GLU A 450 -28.33 -10.48 -28.95
C GLU A 450 -28.00 -11.67 -28.02
N LEU A 451 -28.82 -11.89 -27.00
CA LEU A 451 -28.64 -12.98 -26.06
C LEU A 451 -29.03 -14.33 -26.68
N PRO A 452 -28.26 -15.39 -26.43
CA PRO A 452 -28.63 -16.75 -26.82
C PRO A 452 -30.02 -17.13 -26.28
N ARG A 453 -30.82 -17.86 -27.07
CA ARG A 453 -32.15 -18.35 -26.66
C ARG A 453 -32.14 -19.21 -25.40
N THR A 454 -30.97 -19.75 -25.04
CA THR A 454 -30.75 -20.55 -23.83
C THR A 454 -30.74 -19.72 -22.55
N ILE A 455 -30.55 -18.40 -22.65
CA ILE A 455 -30.60 -17.49 -21.51
C ILE A 455 -32.04 -17.00 -21.38
N ALA A 456 -32.74 -17.48 -20.35
CA ALA A 456 -34.03 -16.93 -19.97
C ALA A 456 -33.79 -15.59 -19.26
N VAL A 457 -34.19 -14.49 -19.89
CA VAL A 457 -34.14 -13.16 -19.29
C VAL A 457 -35.47 -12.92 -18.59
N ALA A 458 -35.45 -12.88 -17.25
CA ALA A 458 -36.62 -12.50 -16.49
C ALA A 458 -36.97 -11.01 -16.73
N GLU A 459 -38.21 -10.64 -16.48
CA GLU A 459 -38.66 -9.26 -16.67
C GLU A 459 -37.90 -8.32 -15.72
N GLY A 460 -37.20 -7.33 -16.28
CA GLY A 460 -36.34 -6.39 -15.53
C GLY A 460 -34.90 -6.87 -15.29
N GLU A 461 -34.48 -8.02 -15.82
CA GLU A 461 -33.07 -8.42 -15.81
C GLU A 461 -32.33 -7.92 -17.03
N GLU A 462 -31.12 -7.38 -16.80
CA GLU A 462 -30.22 -6.93 -17.84
C GLU A 462 -28.92 -7.70 -17.74
N TYR A 463 -28.39 -8.10 -18.89
CA TYR A 463 -27.12 -8.83 -18.97
C TYR A 463 -26.12 -7.99 -19.73
N GLY A 464 -24.91 -7.96 -19.19
CA GLY A 464 -23.79 -7.28 -19.81
C GLY A 464 -22.50 -8.05 -19.62
N ALA A 465 -21.42 -7.47 -20.10
CA ALA A 465 -20.08 -7.99 -19.91
C ALA A 465 -19.08 -6.86 -19.75
N ILE A 466 -18.05 -7.13 -18.95
CA ILE A 466 -16.85 -6.32 -18.86
C ILE A 466 -15.75 -7.04 -19.61
N LEU A 467 -15.05 -6.29 -20.47
CA LEU A 467 -13.86 -6.75 -21.17
C LEU A 467 -12.62 -6.19 -20.45
N PRO A 468 -11.94 -7.00 -19.62
CA PRO A 468 -10.77 -6.54 -18.90
C PRO A 468 -9.64 -6.20 -19.88
N ARG A 469 -8.96 -5.07 -19.66
CA ARG A 469 -7.82 -4.62 -20.47
C ARG A 469 -6.53 -5.37 -20.08
N LEU A 470 -6.56 -6.68 -20.28
CA LEU A 470 -5.50 -7.59 -19.85
C LEU A 470 -4.31 -7.56 -20.81
N ILE A 471 -3.10 -7.41 -20.25
CA ILE A 471 -1.83 -7.49 -20.98
C ILE A 471 -1.16 -8.82 -20.59
N PRO A 472 -1.23 -9.91 -21.40
CA PRO A 472 -0.82 -11.26 -20.98
C PRO A 472 0.63 -11.39 -20.50
N ALA A 473 1.55 -10.63 -21.10
CA ALA A 473 2.96 -10.59 -20.72
C ALA A 473 3.38 -9.17 -20.31
N GLY A 474 2.62 -8.56 -19.40
CA GLY A 474 2.83 -7.17 -18.96
C GLY A 474 4.03 -6.98 -18.03
N THR A 475 4.54 -8.07 -17.43
CA THR A 475 5.75 -8.05 -16.60
C THR A 475 6.91 -8.82 -17.23
N VAL A 476 8.14 -8.60 -16.75
CA VAL A 476 9.31 -9.40 -17.11
C VAL A 476 9.11 -10.89 -16.82
N THR A 477 8.30 -11.22 -15.81
CA THR A 477 7.95 -12.59 -15.42
C THR A 477 6.84 -13.18 -16.29
N ARG A 478 6.40 -12.47 -17.34
CA ARG A 478 5.30 -12.82 -18.24
C ARG A 478 3.95 -12.94 -17.56
N ARG A 479 3.77 -12.34 -16.38
CA ARG A 479 2.46 -12.29 -15.74
C ARG A 479 1.56 -11.33 -16.50
N ALA A 480 0.29 -11.66 -16.51
CA ALA A 480 -0.71 -10.74 -16.97
C ALA A 480 -0.79 -9.51 -16.06
N VAL A 481 -1.01 -8.36 -16.68
CA VAL A 481 -1.24 -7.10 -15.96
C VAL A 481 -2.60 -6.57 -16.36
N GLU A 482 -3.42 -6.31 -15.34
CA GLU A 482 -4.67 -5.60 -15.43
C GLU A 482 -4.90 -4.98 -14.03
N PRO A 483 -5.16 -3.66 -13.94
CA PRO A 483 -5.08 -2.93 -12.68
C PRO A 483 -6.24 -3.18 -11.70
N THR A 484 -7.37 -3.74 -12.13
CA THR A 484 -8.61 -3.82 -11.35
C THR A 484 -8.95 -5.25 -10.93
N TRP A 485 -9.13 -6.15 -11.89
CA TRP A 485 -9.55 -7.53 -11.72
C TRP A 485 -8.42 -8.44 -11.24
N LEU A 486 -7.21 -8.28 -11.76
CA LEU A 486 -6.04 -9.06 -11.30
C LEU A 486 -5.52 -8.60 -9.93
N THR A 487 -6.00 -7.47 -9.43
CA THR A 487 -5.68 -6.93 -8.10
C THR A 487 -6.88 -6.99 -7.15
N ALA A 488 -8.00 -7.55 -7.59
CA ALA A 488 -9.23 -7.60 -6.83
C ALA A 488 -9.03 -8.36 -5.52
N SER A 489 -9.28 -7.69 -4.40
CA SER A 489 -9.21 -8.33 -3.09
C SER A 489 -10.43 -9.20 -2.84
N ASN A 490 -10.34 -10.03 -1.80
CA ASN A 490 -11.51 -10.68 -1.25
C ASN A 490 -12.42 -9.64 -0.56
N ALA A 491 -13.66 -10.05 -0.36
CA ALA A 491 -14.68 -9.30 0.36
C ALA A 491 -14.34 -9.17 1.85
N TYR A 492 -14.50 -7.97 2.39
CA TYR A 492 -14.30 -7.64 3.79
C TYR A 492 -15.46 -6.77 4.29
N LYS A 493 -16.12 -7.19 5.37
CA LYS A 493 -17.25 -6.47 5.97
C LYS A 493 -16.91 -5.05 6.40
N ASP A 494 -15.66 -4.82 6.77
CA ASP A 494 -15.14 -3.53 7.23
C ASP A 494 -14.52 -2.69 6.11
N ARG A 495 -14.89 -2.93 4.84
CA ARG A 495 -14.39 -2.18 3.67
C ARG A 495 -15.47 -2.01 2.61
N VAL A 496 -15.84 -0.76 2.36
CA VAL A 496 -16.80 -0.38 1.30
C VAL A 496 -16.27 -0.83 -0.06
N GLY A 497 -17.14 -1.43 -0.88
CA GLY A 497 -16.84 -1.86 -2.24
C GLY A 497 -15.90 -3.07 -2.35
N SER A 498 -15.50 -3.72 -1.25
CA SER A 498 -14.62 -4.90 -1.31
C SER A 498 -15.28 -6.13 -1.96
N GLU A 499 -16.59 -6.10 -2.17
CA GLU A 499 -17.40 -7.15 -2.81
C GLU A 499 -17.26 -7.22 -4.35
N LEU A 500 -16.32 -6.49 -4.95
CA LEU A 500 -16.15 -6.36 -6.40
C LEU A 500 -16.23 -7.69 -7.18
N LYS A 501 -15.58 -8.74 -6.68
CA LYS A 501 -15.57 -10.07 -7.32
C LYS A 501 -16.98 -10.66 -7.45
N SER A 502 -17.88 -10.36 -6.52
CA SER A 502 -19.25 -10.89 -6.51
C SER A 502 -20.16 -10.28 -7.57
N MET A 503 -19.75 -9.16 -8.17
CA MET A 503 -20.49 -8.51 -9.26
C MET A 503 -20.32 -9.21 -10.60
N VAL A 504 -19.29 -10.07 -10.71
CA VAL A 504 -19.15 -10.97 -11.85
C VAL A 504 -20.06 -12.15 -11.60
N GLN A 505 -21.17 -12.20 -12.33
CA GLN A 505 -22.25 -13.15 -12.12
C GLN A 505 -22.52 -13.94 -13.39
N ALA A 506 -22.59 -15.27 -13.27
CA ALA A 506 -22.91 -16.12 -14.40
C ALA A 506 -24.38 -15.88 -14.80
N PRO A 507 -24.69 -15.71 -16.10
CA PRO A 507 -26.06 -15.58 -16.56
C PRO A 507 -26.84 -16.87 -16.34
N HIS A 508 -28.17 -16.78 -16.27
CA HIS A 508 -29.02 -17.95 -16.16
C HIS A 508 -28.72 -18.99 -17.26
N GLY A 509 -28.60 -20.25 -16.84
CA GLY A 509 -28.18 -21.34 -17.73
C GLY A 509 -26.66 -21.54 -17.80
N TYR A 510 -25.85 -20.71 -17.15
CA TYR A 510 -24.39 -20.86 -17.07
C TYR A 510 -23.89 -20.87 -15.62
N HIS A 511 -22.70 -21.42 -15.42
CA HIS A 511 -22.03 -21.51 -14.11
C HIS A 511 -20.54 -21.21 -14.27
N PHE A 512 -19.93 -20.67 -13.21
CA PHE A 512 -18.48 -20.63 -13.12
C PHE A 512 -17.92 -21.96 -12.62
N VAL A 513 -17.02 -22.54 -13.41
CA VAL A 513 -16.19 -23.67 -13.01
C VAL A 513 -14.77 -23.18 -12.88
N GLY A 514 -14.13 -23.43 -11.74
CA GLY A 514 -12.76 -22.98 -11.54
C GLY A 514 -12.07 -23.66 -10.39
N ALA A 515 -10.76 -23.44 -10.31
CA ALA A 515 -9.87 -24.01 -9.32
C ALA A 515 -8.99 -22.92 -8.73
N ASP A 516 -8.66 -23.07 -7.45
CA ASP A 516 -7.66 -22.28 -6.74
C ASP A 516 -6.49 -23.21 -6.43
N VAL A 517 -5.32 -22.94 -7.00
CA VAL A 517 -4.14 -23.77 -6.81
C VAL A 517 -3.35 -23.23 -5.62
N ASP A 518 -3.63 -23.78 -4.45
CA ASP A 518 -3.00 -23.39 -3.19
C ASP A 518 -1.46 -23.33 -3.29
N SER A 519 -0.89 -22.13 -3.08
CA SER A 519 0.56 -21.91 -3.02
C SER A 519 1.30 -22.47 -4.23
N GLN A 520 0.76 -22.22 -5.43
CA GLN A 520 1.29 -22.73 -6.71
C GLN A 520 2.80 -22.54 -6.84
N GLU A 521 3.29 -21.34 -6.57
CA GLU A 521 4.72 -20.99 -6.69
C GLU A 521 5.60 -21.75 -5.71
N LEU A 522 5.08 -21.98 -4.49
CA LEU A 522 5.78 -22.70 -3.44
C LEU A 522 5.96 -24.17 -3.82
N TRP A 523 4.90 -24.75 -4.38
CA TRP A 523 4.90 -26.13 -4.86
C TRP A 523 5.83 -26.32 -6.06
N ILE A 524 5.84 -25.39 -7.03
CA ILE A 524 6.80 -25.42 -8.15
C ILE A 524 8.24 -25.35 -7.64
N ALA A 525 8.51 -24.44 -6.70
CA ALA A 525 9.83 -24.34 -6.09
C ALA A 525 10.24 -25.63 -5.36
N ALA A 526 9.28 -26.30 -4.71
CA ALA A 526 9.51 -27.56 -4.02
C ALA A 526 9.86 -28.70 -4.97
N ILE A 527 9.13 -28.82 -6.08
CA ILE A 527 9.46 -29.79 -7.14
C ILE A 527 10.84 -29.54 -7.72
N LEU A 528 11.24 -28.28 -7.94
CA LEU A 528 12.57 -27.97 -8.43
C LEU A 528 13.68 -28.43 -7.47
N ALA A 529 13.42 -28.32 -6.16
CA ALA A 529 14.34 -28.82 -5.14
C ALA A 529 14.44 -30.35 -5.16
N ASP A 530 13.29 -31.02 -5.21
CA ASP A 530 13.19 -32.48 -5.22
C ASP A 530 13.82 -33.10 -6.47
N ALA A 531 13.56 -32.50 -7.64
CA ALA A 531 14.15 -32.89 -8.92
C ALA A 531 15.69 -32.73 -8.91
N TYR A 532 16.20 -31.65 -8.31
CA TYR A 532 17.63 -31.41 -8.20
C TYR A 532 18.32 -32.32 -7.18
N PHE A 533 17.64 -32.72 -6.11
CA PHE A 533 18.23 -33.54 -5.05
C PHE A 533 18.29 -35.02 -5.41
N ALA A 534 17.16 -35.64 -5.69
CA ALA A 534 17.07 -37.09 -5.91
C ALA A 534 16.12 -37.51 -7.03
N GLY A 535 15.44 -36.55 -7.69
CA GLY A 535 14.48 -36.86 -8.76
C GLY A 535 13.15 -37.46 -8.27
N LEU A 536 12.90 -37.48 -6.96
CA LEU A 536 11.71 -38.08 -6.35
C LEU A 536 10.89 -37.01 -5.63
N HIS A 537 9.58 -36.95 -5.87
CA HIS A 537 8.71 -35.98 -5.20
C HIS A 537 8.72 -36.17 -3.66
N GLY A 538 8.83 -35.07 -2.92
CA GLY A 538 8.83 -35.06 -1.47
C GLY A 538 10.13 -35.53 -0.81
N CYS A 539 11.20 -35.74 -1.58
CA CYS A 539 12.47 -36.24 -1.05
C CYS A 539 13.27 -35.19 -0.26
N THR A 540 12.98 -33.90 -0.45
CA THR A 540 13.57 -32.82 0.36
C THR A 540 12.65 -32.44 1.53
N ALA A 541 13.22 -31.86 2.60
CA ALA A 541 12.43 -31.32 3.71
C ALA A 541 11.38 -30.27 3.23
N PHE A 542 11.76 -29.46 2.25
CA PHE A 542 10.88 -28.48 1.61
C PHE A 542 9.74 -29.12 0.82
N GLY A 543 10.05 -30.15 0.01
CA GLY A 543 9.07 -31.00 -0.66
C GLY A 543 8.08 -31.63 0.31
N TRP A 544 8.58 -32.21 1.40
CA TRP A 544 7.75 -32.84 2.43
C TRP A 544 6.82 -31.85 3.13
N MET A 545 7.35 -30.70 3.57
CA MET A 545 6.55 -29.63 4.21
C MET A 545 5.47 -29.07 3.28
N THR A 546 5.69 -29.10 1.97
CA THR A 546 4.75 -28.59 0.97
C THR A 546 3.70 -29.63 0.58
N LEU A 547 4.07 -30.92 0.48
CA LEU A 547 3.17 -31.99 0.08
C LEU A 547 2.32 -32.52 1.24
N GLN A 548 2.94 -32.82 2.39
CA GLN A 548 2.30 -33.48 3.52
C GLN A 548 2.10 -32.55 4.73
N GLY A 549 2.72 -31.36 4.73
CA GLY A 549 2.58 -30.38 5.81
C GLY A 549 1.13 -29.89 5.96
N SER A 550 0.70 -29.73 7.21
CA SER A 550 -0.66 -29.33 7.58
C SER A 550 -0.63 -28.09 8.47
N LYS A 551 -1.52 -27.13 8.16
CA LYS A 551 -1.77 -25.96 9.02
C LYS A 551 -2.25 -26.36 10.40
N ALA A 552 -3.14 -27.36 10.48
CA ALA A 552 -3.73 -27.80 11.74
C ALA A 552 -2.68 -28.40 12.70
N HIS A 553 -1.70 -29.11 12.14
CA HIS A 553 -0.63 -29.75 12.92
C HIS A 553 0.61 -28.85 13.07
N GLY A 554 0.59 -27.64 12.51
CA GLY A 554 1.75 -26.73 12.51
C GLY A 554 2.98 -27.28 11.76
N THR A 555 2.80 -28.32 10.92
CA THR A 555 3.88 -28.96 10.16
C THR A 555 4.10 -28.34 8.80
N ASP A 556 3.20 -27.45 8.35
CA ASP A 556 3.42 -26.66 7.14
C ASP A 556 4.54 -25.64 7.33
N MET A 557 5.19 -25.30 6.23
CA MET A 557 6.35 -24.42 6.21
C MET A 557 6.12 -23.06 6.87
N HIS A 558 4.94 -22.46 6.71
CA HIS A 558 4.66 -21.16 7.33
C HIS A 558 4.58 -21.27 8.84
N SER A 559 3.96 -22.32 9.36
CA SER A 559 3.89 -22.57 10.80
C SER A 559 5.26 -22.91 11.40
N ARG A 560 6.10 -23.65 10.66
CA ARG A 560 7.47 -23.97 11.09
C ARG A 560 8.35 -22.72 11.14
N THR A 561 8.29 -21.85 10.13
CA THR A 561 8.99 -20.54 10.17
C THR A 561 8.45 -19.67 11.30
N ALA A 562 7.12 -19.60 11.47
CA ALA A 562 6.48 -18.82 12.52
C ALA A 562 6.95 -19.22 13.93
N SER A 563 6.99 -20.53 14.20
CA SER A 563 7.46 -21.07 15.48
C SER A 563 8.95 -20.80 15.73
N SER A 564 9.78 -20.89 14.70
CA SER A 564 11.24 -20.65 14.82
C SER A 564 11.56 -19.18 15.14
N VAL A 565 10.81 -18.24 14.56
CA VAL A 565 11.09 -16.79 14.70
C VAL A 565 10.26 -16.13 15.81
N GLY A 566 9.17 -16.78 16.24
CA GLY A 566 8.23 -16.27 17.24
C GLY A 566 7.32 -15.17 16.66
N ILE A 567 6.74 -15.43 15.47
CA ILE A 567 5.80 -14.51 14.79
C ILE A 567 4.50 -15.23 14.44
N SER A 568 3.46 -14.49 14.05
CA SER A 568 2.22 -15.10 13.56
C SER A 568 2.45 -15.85 12.25
N ARG A 569 1.59 -16.83 11.95
CA ARG A 569 1.66 -17.59 10.69
C ARG A 569 1.50 -16.69 9.47
N ASP A 570 0.65 -15.66 9.54
CA ASP A 570 0.42 -14.74 8.41
C ASP A 570 1.64 -13.84 8.17
N HIS A 571 2.31 -13.39 9.22
CA HIS A 571 3.61 -12.71 9.11
C HIS A 571 4.68 -13.63 8.51
N ALA A 572 4.73 -14.89 8.94
CA ALA A 572 5.64 -15.89 8.38
C ALA A 572 5.34 -16.21 6.91
N LYS A 573 4.07 -16.14 6.48
CA LYS A 573 3.67 -16.25 5.07
C LYS A 573 4.35 -15.17 4.24
N VAL A 574 4.14 -13.90 4.59
CA VAL A 574 4.76 -12.76 3.89
C VAL A 574 6.28 -12.89 3.84
N MET A 575 6.89 -13.31 4.96
CA MET A 575 8.34 -13.48 5.06
C MET A 575 8.88 -14.63 4.19
N ASN A 576 8.22 -15.79 4.17
CA ASN A 576 8.63 -16.93 3.36
C ASN A 576 8.58 -16.60 1.87
N TYR A 577 7.50 -15.96 1.40
CA TYR A 577 7.38 -15.54 0.02
C TYR A 577 8.50 -14.56 -0.36
N ALA A 578 8.68 -13.48 0.42
CA ALA A 578 9.75 -12.52 0.15
C ALA A 578 11.14 -13.19 0.07
N ARG A 579 11.42 -14.13 0.97
CA ARG A 579 12.69 -14.86 1.04
C ARG A 579 12.92 -15.78 -0.17
N ILE A 580 11.90 -16.52 -0.60
CA ILE A 580 11.98 -17.41 -1.78
C ILE A 580 12.26 -16.59 -3.04
N TYR A 581 11.72 -15.38 -3.13
CA TYR A 581 12.02 -14.44 -4.23
C TYR A 581 13.36 -13.71 -4.12
N GLY A 582 14.26 -14.17 -3.24
CA GLY A 582 15.61 -13.65 -3.16
C GLY A 582 15.77 -12.42 -2.27
N ALA A 583 14.79 -12.09 -1.42
CA ALA A 583 15.02 -11.08 -0.39
C ALA A 583 16.16 -11.51 0.55
N GLY A 584 17.05 -10.58 0.88
CA GLY A 584 18.20 -10.82 1.75
C GLY A 584 17.88 -10.68 3.24
N GLN A 585 18.85 -11.02 4.09
CA GLN A 585 18.72 -10.96 5.55
C GLN A 585 18.35 -9.56 6.06
N LEU A 586 18.90 -8.50 5.46
CA LEU A 586 18.58 -7.10 5.82
C LEU A 586 17.11 -6.76 5.57
N PHE A 587 16.51 -7.30 4.51
CA PHE A 587 15.09 -7.12 4.24
C PHE A 587 14.24 -7.84 5.30
N ALA A 588 14.58 -9.08 5.63
CA ALA A 588 13.87 -9.84 6.66
C ALA A 588 14.00 -9.19 8.05
N GLN A 589 15.16 -8.63 8.39
CA GLN A 589 15.35 -7.85 9.62
C GLN A 589 14.38 -6.67 9.68
N ARG A 590 14.31 -5.85 8.63
CA ARG A 590 13.39 -4.71 8.56
C ARG A 590 11.93 -5.16 8.66
N LEU A 591 11.57 -6.24 7.97
CA LEU A 591 10.22 -6.78 8.00
C LEU A 591 9.83 -7.31 9.39
N LEU A 592 10.77 -7.95 10.10
CA LEU A 592 10.55 -8.37 11.49
C LEU A 592 10.28 -7.18 12.41
N MET A 593 11.02 -6.08 12.25
CA MET A 593 10.81 -4.85 13.01
C MET A 593 9.46 -4.17 12.67
N GLN A 594 8.97 -4.31 11.44
CA GLN A 594 7.63 -3.82 11.06
C GLN A 594 6.51 -4.65 11.69
N PHE A 595 6.69 -5.98 11.72
CA PHE A 595 5.74 -6.88 12.37
C PHE A 595 5.72 -6.70 13.89
N ASN A 596 6.88 -6.47 14.49
CA ASN A 596 7.02 -6.22 15.91
C ASN A 596 7.99 -5.06 16.15
N HIS A 597 7.42 -3.88 16.36
CA HIS A 597 8.15 -2.63 16.61
C HIS A 597 8.95 -2.65 17.94
N ARG A 598 8.71 -3.65 18.81
CA ARG A 598 9.47 -3.83 20.07
C ARG A 598 10.79 -4.57 19.85
N LEU A 599 10.98 -5.21 18.70
CA LEU A 599 12.24 -5.88 18.38
C LEU A 599 13.32 -4.84 18.10
N THR A 600 14.45 -4.97 18.79
CA THR A 600 15.63 -4.17 18.48
C THR A 600 16.24 -4.61 17.15
N SER A 601 16.98 -3.69 16.51
CA SER A 601 17.69 -3.97 15.26
C SER A 601 18.63 -5.20 15.39
N THR A 602 19.30 -5.34 16.53
CA THR A 602 20.22 -6.46 16.84
C THR A 602 19.48 -7.79 17.01
N GLU A 603 18.39 -7.82 17.78
CA GLU A 603 17.56 -9.02 17.95
C GLU A 603 16.92 -9.44 16.63
N ALA A 604 16.40 -8.48 15.86
CA ALA A 604 15.83 -8.74 14.53
C ALA A 604 16.88 -9.31 13.57
N ALA A 605 18.12 -8.80 13.61
CA ALA A 605 19.24 -9.33 12.82
C ALA A 605 19.61 -10.76 13.22
N GLN A 606 19.65 -11.05 14.53
CA GLN A 606 19.93 -12.40 15.04
C GLN A 606 18.83 -13.39 14.62
N LYS A 607 17.56 -13.02 14.77
CA LYS A 607 16.42 -13.83 14.33
C LYS A 607 16.43 -14.07 12.83
N ALA A 608 16.67 -13.01 12.04
CA ALA A 608 16.78 -13.15 10.58
C ALA A 608 17.94 -14.08 10.20
N LYS A 609 19.12 -13.92 10.81
CA LYS A 609 20.29 -14.78 10.54
C LYS A 609 20.00 -16.25 10.87
N ALA A 610 19.41 -16.52 12.04
CA ALA A 610 19.02 -17.87 12.45
C ALA A 610 18.02 -18.50 11.47
N MET A 611 16.98 -17.74 11.09
CA MET A 611 15.99 -18.19 10.11
C MET A 611 16.63 -18.52 8.75
N TYR A 612 17.50 -17.67 8.22
CA TYR A 612 18.17 -17.93 6.94
C TYR A 612 19.12 -19.13 7.02
N ALA A 613 19.83 -19.30 8.14
CA ALA A 613 20.69 -20.46 8.35
C ALA A 613 19.89 -21.77 8.38
N GLN A 614 18.74 -21.79 9.06
CA GLN A 614 17.86 -22.97 9.12
C GLN A 614 17.20 -23.30 7.77
N THR A 615 16.84 -22.27 6.99
CA THR A 615 16.10 -22.43 5.74
C THR A 615 17.01 -22.51 4.52
N LYS A 616 17.71 -21.41 4.20
CA LYS A 616 18.60 -21.31 3.04
C LYS A 616 19.92 -22.07 3.25
N GLY A 617 20.38 -22.20 4.49
CA GLY A 617 21.64 -22.88 4.82
C GLY A 617 22.85 -21.95 4.78
N VAL A 618 24.04 -22.57 4.70
CA VAL A 618 25.34 -21.88 4.64
C VAL A 618 25.99 -22.12 3.28
N ARG A 619 26.64 -21.09 2.71
CA ARG A 619 27.40 -21.22 1.46
C ARG A 619 28.75 -21.88 1.71
N THR A 620 28.90 -23.10 1.20
CA THR A 620 30.15 -23.87 1.24
C THR A 620 30.78 -23.91 -0.15
N SER A 621 32.10 -23.80 -0.24
CA SER A 621 32.83 -24.03 -1.49
C SER A 621 32.71 -25.50 -1.89
N VAL A 622 32.52 -25.75 -3.17
CA VAL A 622 32.51 -27.11 -3.71
C VAL A 622 33.92 -27.46 -4.15
N ALA A 623 34.37 -28.67 -3.81
CA ALA A 623 35.59 -29.23 -4.39
C ALA A 623 35.31 -29.64 -5.83
N GLU A 624 36.12 -29.19 -6.76
CA GLU A 624 36.11 -29.67 -8.14
C GLU A 624 37.06 -30.86 -8.24
N VAL A 625 36.59 -31.95 -8.86
CA VAL A 625 37.42 -33.13 -9.06
C VAL A 625 38.22 -32.91 -10.36
N VAL A 626 39.52 -32.65 -10.23
CA VAL A 626 40.46 -32.55 -11.34
C VAL A 626 41.40 -33.74 -11.23
N ASP A 627 41.44 -34.59 -12.25
CA ASP A 627 42.26 -35.82 -12.30
C ASP A 627 42.10 -36.76 -11.08
N GLY A 628 40.86 -36.88 -10.56
CA GLY A 628 40.55 -37.74 -9.41
C GLY A 628 40.92 -37.15 -8.05
N HIS A 629 41.43 -35.92 -7.99
CA HIS A 629 41.71 -35.20 -6.75
C HIS A 629 40.68 -34.09 -6.52
N GLU A 630 40.18 -34.00 -5.28
CA GLU A 630 39.33 -32.90 -4.85
C GLU A 630 40.16 -31.62 -4.68
N VAL A 631 39.98 -30.66 -5.58
CA VAL A 631 40.67 -29.36 -5.56
C VAL A 631 39.65 -28.25 -5.30
N PHE A 632 39.92 -27.42 -4.30
CA PHE A 632 39.12 -26.23 -4.04
C PHE A 632 39.68 -25.05 -4.82
N LEU A 633 39.08 -24.72 -5.96
CA LEU A 633 39.50 -23.57 -6.75
C LEU A 633 39.17 -22.25 -6.04
N ARG A 634 40.13 -21.32 -6.03
CA ARG A 634 39.94 -19.97 -5.48
C ARG A 634 39.01 -19.19 -6.42
N GLY A 635 37.78 -18.95 -5.97
CA GLY A 635 36.71 -18.39 -6.81
C GLY A 635 35.76 -19.44 -7.41
N GLY A 636 35.92 -20.72 -7.06
CA GLY A 636 35.05 -21.80 -7.51
C GLY A 636 33.61 -21.69 -7.02
N ARG A 637 32.73 -22.51 -7.62
CA ARG A 637 31.29 -22.48 -7.37
C ARG A 637 30.98 -22.72 -5.88
N ARG A 638 30.14 -21.86 -5.29
CA ARG A 638 29.67 -22.00 -3.90
C ARG A 638 28.22 -22.46 -3.91
N LEU A 639 27.91 -23.48 -3.11
CA LEU A 639 26.56 -24.02 -2.97
C LEU A 639 26.05 -23.85 -1.55
N TRP A 640 24.74 -23.68 -1.42
CA TRP A 640 24.04 -23.71 -0.15
C TRP A 640 23.97 -25.14 0.37
N LYS A 641 24.30 -25.35 1.65
CA LYS A 641 24.18 -26.64 2.35
C LYS A 641 23.61 -26.44 3.77
N GLY A 642 22.93 -27.47 4.28
CA GLY A 642 22.50 -27.55 5.68
C GLY A 642 21.19 -26.85 6.04
N GLY A 643 20.56 -26.13 5.11
CA GLY A 643 19.21 -25.58 5.28
C GLY A 643 18.13 -26.41 4.58
N SER A 644 16.89 -26.32 5.06
CA SER A 644 15.73 -27.08 4.53
C SER A 644 15.44 -26.84 3.04
N GLU A 645 15.88 -25.71 2.49
CA GLU A 645 15.61 -25.24 1.13
C GLU A 645 16.87 -25.08 0.29
N SER A 646 18.02 -25.56 0.78
CA SER A 646 19.31 -25.39 0.11
C SER A 646 19.28 -25.85 -1.34
N HIS A 647 18.65 -27.00 -1.60
CA HIS A 647 18.53 -27.59 -2.94
C HIS A 647 17.71 -26.72 -3.90
N MET A 648 16.61 -26.12 -3.42
CA MET A 648 15.83 -25.16 -4.19
C MET A 648 16.70 -23.97 -4.61
N PHE A 649 17.37 -23.32 -3.67
CA PHE A 649 18.20 -22.15 -3.98
C PHE A 649 19.36 -22.48 -4.90
N ASN A 650 19.99 -23.65 -4.73
CA ASN A 650 21.04 -24.11 -5.63
C ASN A 650 20.51 -24.27 -7.07
N LYS A 651 19.33 -24.87 -7.24
CA LYS A 651 18.74 -25.05 -8.57
C LYS A 651 18.26 -23.72 -9.19
N LEU A 652 17.70 -22.83 -8.39
CA LEU A 652 17.30 -21.50 -8.86
C LEU A 652 18.53 -20.67 -9.26
N GLU A 653 19.61 -20.69 -8.47
CA GLU A 653 20.87 -20.02 -8.81
C GLU A 653 21.54 -20.64 -10.05
N ASP A 654 21.46 -21.97 -10.23
CA ASP A 654 21.93 -22.68 -11.42
C ASP A 654 21.24 -22.18 -12.70
N ILE A 655 19.91 -22.12 -12.71
CA ILE A 655 19.14 -21.58 -13.85
C ILE A 655 19.38 -20.08 -14.01
N ALA A 656 19.41 -19.33 -12.90
CA ALA A 656 19.62 -17.90 -12.91
C ALA A 656 21.07 -17.48 -13.16
N LEU A 657 22.02 -18.40 -13.35
CA LEU A 657 23.39 -18.11 -13.75
C LEU A 657 23.75 -18.71 -15.11
N SER A 658 22.88 -19.53 -15.70
CA SER A 658 23.10 -20.05 -17.05
C SER A 658 23.21 -18.93 -18.08
N GLU A 659 23.94 -19.19 -19.17
CA GLU A 659 24.12 -18.26 -20.28
C GLU A 659 22.77 -17.83 -20.87
N GLU A 660 21.85 -18.78 -20.97
CA GLU A 660 20.48 -18.57 -21.43
C GLU A 660 19.49 -19.06 -20.36
N PRO A 661 19.08 -18.20 -19.40
CA PRO A 661 18.13 -18.59 -18.36
C PRO A 661 16.78 -18.93 -18.96
N ARG A 662 16.33 -20.16 -18.72
CA ARG A 662 15.08 -20.71 -19.26
C ARG A 662 14.23 -21.31 -18.14
N THR A 663 12.91 -21.24 -18.29
CA THR A 663 12.00 -21.95 -17.39
C THR A 663 12.14 -23.46 -17.58
N PRO A 664 12.00 -24.25 -16.52
CA PRO A 664 12.25 -25.69 -16.53
C PRO A 664 11.21 -26.50 -17.32
N VAL A 665 9.99 -26.00 -17.49
CA VAL A 665 8.88 -26.73 -18.13
C VAL A 665 8.76 -26.37 -19.60
N LEU A 666 8.50 -25.09 -19.93
CA LEU A 666 8.30 -24.66 -21.32
C LEU A 666 9.54 -24.05 -21.97
N ASN A 667 10.70 -24.08 -21.30
CA ASN A 667 11.97 -23.53 -21.80
C ASN A 667 11.88 -22.07 -22.24
N CYS A 668 10.96 -21.29 -21.66
CA CYS A 668 10.76 -19.89 -21.97
C CYS A 668 11.95 -19.09 -21.44
N ARG A 669 12.55 -18.23 -22.27
CA ARG A 669 13.78 -17.50 -21.93
C ARG A 669 13.48 -16.16 -21.27
N ILE A 670 14.34 -15.72 -20.34
CA ILE A 670 14.24 -14.39 -19.71
C ILE A 670 14.43 -13.27 -20.75
N SER A 671 14.03 -12.03 -20.44
CA SER A 671 14.34 -10.88 -21.29
C SER A 671 15.85 -10.73 -21.51
N ARG A 672 16.26 -10.36 -22.73
CA ARG A 672 17.67 -10.20 -23.13
C ARG A 672 18.41 -9.20 -22.24
N ALA A 673 17.72 -8.17 -21.79
CA ALA A 673 18.25 -7.15 -20.90
C ALA A 673 18.65 -7.68 -19.51
N LEU A 674 18.25 -8.90 -19.14
CA LEU A 674 18.56 -9.54 -17.85
C LEU A 674 19.38 -10.82 -17.99
N GLU A 675 19.91 -11.09 -19.18
CA GLU A 675 20.84 -12.21 -19.39
C GLU A 675 22.22 -11.90 -18.84
N PRO A 676 23.01 -12.91 -18.41
CA PRO A 676 24.37 -12.67 -17.92
C PRO A 676 25.22 -11.87 -18.91
N ALA A 677 25.05 -12.10 -20.22
CA ALA A 677 25.78 -11.36 -21.25
C ALA A 677 25.51 -9.83 -21.22
N ALA A 678 24.35 -9.40 -20.71
CA ALA A 678 23.94 -7.99 -20.68
C ALA A 678 24.17 -7.31 -19.32
N VAL A 679 24.08 -8.06 -18.22
CA VAL A 679 24.13 -7.53 -16.84
C VAL A 679 25.24 -8.12 -15.96
N ASP A 680 25.97 -9.10 -16.48
CA ASP A 680 26.96 -9.90 -15.74
C ASP A 680 26.34 -10.48 -14.45
N THR A 681 26.83 -10.07 -13.28
CA THR A 681 26.38 -10.52 -11.96
C THR A 681 25.28 -9.63 -11.36
N ASN A 682 24.93 -8.52 -12.01
CA ASN A 682 23.86 -7.64 -11.54
C ASN A 682 22.48 -8.30 -11.67
N PHE A 683 21.53 -7.85 -10.82
CA PHE A 683 20.14 -8.30 -10.84
C PHE A 683 19.90 -9.82 -10.61
N LEU A 684 20.86 -10.53 -10.00
CA LEU A 684 20.73 -11.97 -9.70
C LEU A 684 19.43 -12.30 -8.92
N ASN A 685 19.07 -11.49 -7.92
CA ASN A 685 17.83 -11.70 -7.17
C ASN A 685 16.58 -11.60 -8.07
N SER A 686 16.56 -10.65 -9.00
CA SER A 686 15.47 -10.51 -9.96
C SER A 686 15.39 -11.70 -10.91
N ARG A 687 16.53 -12.26 -11.32
CA ARG A 687 16.60 -13.48 -12.16
C ARG A 687 16.12 -14.72 -11.40
N ILE A 688 16.51 -14.88 -10.14
CA ILE A 688 16.03 -15.97 -9.27
C ILE A 688 14.50 -15.89 -9.10
N ASN A 689 13.99 -14.70 -8.79
CA ASN A 689 12.55 -14.45 -8.69
C ASN A 689 11.83 -14.78 -10.01
N TRP A 690 12.41 -14.38 -11.14
CA TRP A 690 11.87 -14.66 -12.46
C TRP A 690 11.71 -16.16 -12.72
N VAL A 691 12.66 -17.01 -12.31
CA VAL A 691 12.56 -18.47 -12.54
C VAL A 691 11.27 -19.04 -11.94
N VAL A 692 10.96 -18.73 -10.68
CA VAL A 692 9.74 -19.26 -10.02
C VAL A 692 8.47 -18.65 -10.62
N GLN A 693 8.41 -17.32 -10.73
CA GLN A 693 7.21 -16.64 -11.21
C GLN A 693 6.88 -16.97 -12.67
N SER A 694 7.90 -17.02 -13.52
CA SER A 694 7.74 -17.37 -14.94
C SER A 694 7.37 -18.84 -15.11
N SER A 695 7.83 -19.73 -14.22
CA SER A 695 7.38 -21.14 -14.20
C SER A 695 5.92 -21.28 -13.76
N ALA A 696 5.42 -20.44 -12.87
CA ALA A 696 4.00 -20.40 -12.53
C ALA A 696 3.12 -19.96 -13.71
N VAL A 697 3.63 -19.04 -14.54
CA VAL A 697 2.99 -18.65 -15.80
C VAL A 697 2.98 -19.81 -16.80
N ASP A 698 4.06 -20.60 -16.89
CA ASP A 698 4.07 -21.82 -17.72
C ASP A 698 2.95 -22.80 -17.32
N TYR A 699 2.78 -23.01 -16.01
CA TYR A 699 1.71 -23.85 -15.49
C TYR A 699 0.32 -23.31 -15.83
N LEU A 700 0.12 -21.99 -15.73
CA LEU A 700 -1.14 -21.35 -16.15
C LEU A 700 -1.42 -21.61 -17.63
N HIS A 701 -0.43 -21.40 -18.51
CA HIS A 701 -0.60 -21.65 -19.95
C HIS A 701 -0.92 -23.12 -20.24
N LEU A 702 -0.29 -24.08 -19.53
CA LEU A 702 -0.63 -25.51 -19.61
C LEU A 702 -2.08 -25.77 -19.25
N MET A 703 -2.55 -25.19 -18.15
CA MET A 703 -3.93 -25.38 -17.73
C MET A 703 -4.91 -24.77 -18.75
N LEU A 704 -4.66 -23.56 -19.25
CA LEU A 704 -5.54 -22.90 -20.21
C LEU A 704 -5.61 -23.64 -21.54
N VAL A 705 -4.47 -24.00 -22.11
CA VAL A 705 -4.42 -24.72 -23.40
C VAL A 705 -5.01 -26.12 -23.27
N SER A 706 -4.73 -26.83 -22.19
CA SER A 706 -5.30 -28.17 -21.97
C SER A 706 -6.81 -28.11 -21.75
N MET A 707 -7.30 -27.12 -20.99
CA MET A 707 -8.74 -26.90 -20.83
C MET A 707 -9.40 -26.56 -22.15
N ARG A 708 -8.80 -25.67 -22.94
CA ARG A 708 -9.29 -25.33 -24.28
C ARG A 708 -9.40 -26.56 -25.16
N TRP A 709 -8.34 -27.37 -25.21
CA TRP A 709 -8.30 -28.59 -25.98
C TRP A 709 -9.37 -29.61 -25.54
N LEU A 710 -9.51 -29.85 -24.23
CA LEU A 710 -10.54 -30.74 -23.69
C LEU A 710 -11.96 -30.22 -23.95
N MET A 711 -12.16 -28.90 -23.90
CA MET A 711 -13.45 -28.31 -24.20
C MET A 711 -13.84 -28.54 -25.67
N ASP A 712 -12.89 -28.37 -26.58
CA ASP A 712 -13.11 -28.61 -28.00
C ASP A 712 -13.30 -30.11 -28.30
N ASP A 713 -12.44 -31.00 -27.79
CA ASP A 713 -12.46 -32.45 -28.02
C ASP A 713 -13.74 -33.12 -27.51
N TYR A 714 -14.18 -32.76 -26.31
CA TYR A 714 -15.39 -33.31 -25.70
C TYR A 714 -16.64 -32.45 -25.95
N SER A 715 -16.55 -31.40 -26.77
CA SER A 715 -17.67 -30.48 -27.05
C SER A 715 -18.31 -29.93 -25.76
N ILE A 716 -17.49 -29.55 -24.78
CA ILE A 716 -17.93 -28.90 -23.54
C ILE A 716 -18.16 -27.43 -23.87
N ARG A 717 -19.40 -26.93 -23.68
CA ARG A 717 -19.73 -25.53 -23.95
C ARG A 717 -19.23 -24.63 -22.83
N GLY A 718 -17.98 -24.20 -22.93
CA GLY A 718 -17.38 -23.28 -21.98
C GLY A 718 -16.37 -22.33 -22.62
N ARG A 719 -15.97 -21.31 -21.86
CA ARG A 719 -14.96 -20.33 -22.25
C ARG A 719 -14.17 -19.87 -21.03
N PHE A 720 -12.90 -19.54 -21.23
CA PHE A 720 -12.11 -18.84 -20.22
C PHE A 720 -12.77 -17.51 -19.82
N SER A 721 -12.87 -17.25 -18.52
CA SER A 721 -13.43 -16.01 -17.99
C SER A 721 -12.32 -15.10 -17.46
N VAL A 722 -11.61 -15.56 -16.43
CA VAL A 722 -10.52 -14.79 -15.83
C VAL A 722 -9.58 -15.71 -15.05
N SER A 723 -8.33 -15.28 -14.91
CA SER A 723 -7.39 -15.83 -13.96
C SER A 723 -7.01 -14.73 -12.97
N ILE A 724 -7.16 -14.93 -11.66
CA ILE A 724 -6.83 -13.93 -10.64
C ILE A 724 -5.90 -14.59 -9.63
N HIS A 725 -4.66 -14.10 -9.52
CA HIS A 725 -3.61 -14.77 -8.73
C HIS A 725 -3.43 -16.22 -9.19
N ASP A 726 -3.68 -17.20 -8.29
CA ASP A 726 -3.56 -18.63 -8.54
C ASP A 726 -4.92 -19.27 -8.87
N GLU A 727 -5.97 -18.45 -9.02
CA GLU A 727 -7.32 -18.88 -9.39
C GLU A 727 -7.52 -18.80 -10.90
N VAL A 728 -8.22 -19.79 -11.46
CA VAL A 728 -8.70 -19.77 -12.85
C VAL A 728 -10.18 -20.11 -12.89
N ARG A 729 -10.94 -19.32 -13.64
CA ARG A 729 -12.39 -19.44 -13.80
C ARG A 729 -12.76 -19.56 -15.28
N PHE A 730 -13.68 -20.48 -15.55
CA PHE A 730 -14.31 -20.70 -16.84
C PHE A 730 -15.82 -20.52 -16.70
N LEU A 731 -16.45 -19.85 -17.67
CA LEU A 731 -17.89 -19.78 -17.78
C LEU A 731 -18.36 -20.97 -18.62
N VAL A 732 -19.26 -21.81 -18.07
CA VAL A 732 -19.67 -23.07 -18.69
C VAL A 732 -21.19 -23.19 -18.67
N ALA A 733 -21.77 -23.75 -19.73
CA ALA A 733 -23.20 -24.08 -19.76
C ALA A 733 -23.55 -25.06 -18.63
N SER A 734 -24.77 -24.95 -18.09
CA SER A 734 -25.20 -25.72 -16.93
C SER A 734 -25.07 -27.22 -17.12
N ASP A 735 -25.39 -27.74 -18.32
CA ASP A 735 -25.34 -29.18 -18.61
C ASP A 735 -23.90 -29.73 -18.58
N ASP A 736 -22.92 -28.87 -18.88
CA ASP A 736 -21.52 -29.24 -19.03
C ASP A 736 -20.68 -28.95 -17.76
N ARG A 737 -21.27 -28.34 -16.72
CA ARG A 737 -20.54 -27.88 -15.52
C ARG A 737 -19.71 -28.98 -14.84
N TYR A 738 -20.24 -30.20 -14.74
CA TYR A 738 -19.53 -31.33 -14.11
C TYR A 738 -18.46 -31.92 -15.05
N ARG A 739 -18.71 -31.91 -16.36
CA ARG A 739 -17.74 -32.35 -17.38
C ARG A 739 -16.54 -31.41 -17.40
N ALA A 740 -16.79 -30.10 -17.34
CA ALA A 740 -15.75 -29.08 -17.22
C ALA A 740 -15.00 -29.18 -15.89
N ALA A 741 -15.68 -29.49 -14.77
CA ALA A 741 -15.01 -29.70 -13.50
C ALA A 741 -14.06 -30.92 -13.54
N LEU A 742 -14.49 -32.02 -14.17
CA LEU A 742 -13.64 -33.19 -14.38
C LEU A 742 -12.46 -32.85 -15.32
N ALA A 743 -12.70 -32.15 -16.42
CA ALA A 743 -11.64 -31.68 -17.31
C ALA A 743 -10.61 -30.85 -16.54
N LEU A 744 -11.07 -29.90 -15.71
CA LEU A 744 -10.20 -29.05 -14.89
C LEU A 744 -9.42 -29.83 -13.83
N GLN A 745 -10.02 -30.88 -13.29
CA GLN A 745 -9.34 -31.79 -12.37
C GLN A 745 -8.28 -32.63 -13.09
N VAL A 746 -8.54 -33.10 -14.31
CA VAL A 746 -7.55 -33.81 -15.12
C VAL A 746 -6.40 -32.88 -15.49
N THR A 747 -6.68 -31.67 -15.98
CA THR A 747 -5.61 -30.71 -16.29
C THR A 747 -4.79 -30.38 -15.05
N SER A 748 -5.43 -30.17 -13.90
CA SER A 748 -4.72 -29.87 -12.64
C SER A 748 -4.01 -31.08 -12.06
N GLY A 749 -4.57 -32.28 -12.16
CA GLY A 749 -4.03 -33.52 -11.60
C GLY A 749 -2.94 -34.19 -12.44
N SER A 750 -3.00 -34.06 -13.76
CA SER A 750 -1.88 -34.38 -14.65
C SER A 750 -0.68 -33.45 -14.42
N LEU A 751 -0.92 -32.27 -13.82
CA LEU A 751 0.10 -31.28 -13.51
C LEU A 751 0.46 -31.22 -12.02
N SER A 752 -0.32 -31.81 -11.10
CA SER A 752 -0.13 -31.71 -9.63
C SER A 752 -0.12 -33.08 -8.93
N PRO A 753 0.93 -33.43 -8.17
CA PRO A 753 1.03 -34.70 -7.44
C PRO A 753 0.05 -34.85 -6.27
N ARG A 754 -0.65 -33.79 -5.83
CA ARG A 754 -1.61 -33.88 -4.71
C ARG A 754 -2.88 -34.66 -5.05
N THR A 755 -3.22 -34.81 -6.33
CA THR A 755 -4.49 -35.42 -6.74
C THR A 755 -4.50 -36.95 -6.67
N ILE A 756 -3.36 -37.59 -6.37
CA ILE A 756 -3.25 -39.05 -6.25
C ILE A 756 -3.60 -39.55 -4.83
N GLY A 757 -3.72 -38.68 -3.83
CA GLY A 757 -3.78 -39.11 -2.41
C GLY A 757 -4.93 -38.62 -1.53
N THR A 758 -5.62 -37.52 -1.86
CA THR A 758 -6.63 -36.96 -0.95
C THR A 758 -7.91 -36.54 -1.68
N GLY A 759 -9.03 -37.20 -1.34
CA GLY A 759 -10.36 -36.70 -1.67
C GLY A 759 -10.53 -35.31 -1.07
N LEU A 760 -10.73 -34.31 -1.93
CA LEU A 760 -10.86 -32.90 -1.54
C LEU A 760 -12.29 -32.40 -1.75
N ARG A 761 -12.70 -31.57 -0.80
CA ARG A 761 -14.07 -31.19 -0.48
C ARG A 761 -14.64 -30.25 -1.53
N TRP A 762 -15.84 -30.57 -1.99
CA TRP A 762 -16.71 -29.66 -2.72
C TRP A 762 -17.14 -28.51 -1.81
N HIS A 763 -16.87 -27.27 -2.23
CA HIS A 763 -17.65 -26.12 -1.78
C HIS A 763 -18.36 -25.59 -3.02
N SER A 764 -19.63 -25.99 -3.19
CA SER A 764 -20.55 -25.20 -4.00
C SER A 764 -20.85 -23.92 -3.22
N ARG A 765 -20.59 -22.77 -3.83
CA ARG A 765 -21.36 -21.57 -3.52
C ARG A 765 -22.18 -21.23 -4.74
#